data_AF-A0A9D7PUU5-F1
#
_entry.id   AF-A0A9D7PUU5-F1
#
_cell.length_a   1.000
_cell.length_b   1.000
_cell.length_c   1.000
_cell.angle_alpha   90.00
_cell.angle_beta   90.00
_cell.angle_gamma   90.00
#
_symmetry.space_group_name_H-M   'P 1'
#
loop_
_entity.id
_entity.type
_entity.pdbx_description
1 polymer ?
#
loop_
_entity_poly.entity_id
_entity_poly.type
_entity_poly.pdbx_seq_one_letter_code
_entity_poly.pdbx_strand_id
1 'polypeptide(L)'
;MRIFLIGLILILSWNISFQQTSFKKKTVFQGFWWDYKNNNYTDGWTNYLVDLAPRLKAMGFDAIWIPPTIKNQNFGEKGVGYAPYDHYDLGDKFQKSDAKTRLGTKDELLRMIAVMHANGIEVIQDIVPNHIIGAGSDTGQGGQDPAAPTAPCTDKWKNFRYSCWETPALTQDSASYLAKKGRWPKNHQNFHPILGCNNCNLCDPNLNPICWQGFGPDIAYDDCAFGLSSNAIYNPNQATYSPYRNGGFGTNNGYMRKHLREWMIWYKKQTGFNGIRIDAVKHFQNEVSRDFLWNLQNLAGWATASDTMLAVGEWVGGKTELDNWTLAVEERSGTFDFGLRAFDGAGGLYSMIMGNGAFNLSTLPGAQQNRRFINVSGTRIHRTVPFVNNHDTYRPIVNTQGNITGWNTGQELSPHVDPREPRLASAYAVMHAMDGNPQSFFEDVFNVANTSQRFSHIPSNISQLPQHTDLANIIKLHGALTFKAGDYKVPSSQASFWNVVTSSTNNQDIIVIERSQNAIICATDNWATDQDCWIDTDFAIGTVLKDYSGGISTTTTVLGPQPGGSANRVNVKCRAVGYPSFTYSTSYSDHGVHYHGYAVWAPVGRQNEVDNYSRGPITTTQEWEMEDDLGDSHCESLVQGGRLPANSCSYRIVGKIFSKSGSSVNYDFIEDALETGVDNCLEFYYLTGEKLHCQCGTGTFSGSFTNDSTGWIIAKIRHNPGDGCDQTLICGGASDCTGMPSQKANVKLTYQAPATVNSLNYPATLPEMPSFWTGAGGDDDFTNLLNWEQCNKPDLINGKNVIFVNENAFGLNNGSSWADAFTSLEQALHSASFCENIDEIWVAKGTYLTNTNNDRTKYFTIPPGLKVYGGFPETGNPGWNDRNIALHETIMSADIGTQTDNTDNTYHVVYHPASTDTSRLDGFSIRYGHANGISTNQDKAGGIFNEGKIIIANCKITSCYASNGPSAILNKGSQAYLQLENVDIENNVSGISESIKNENNAVLKIDETVNVKP
;
A
#
# COMPACT_ATOMS: atom_id res chain seq x y z
N MET A 1 -57.76 64.98 -27.39
CA MET A 1 -56.30 65.24 -27.27
C MET A 1 -55.62 63.88 -27.14
N ARG A 2 -54.58 63.64 -27.94
CA ARG A 2 -54.10 62.34 -28.44
C ARG A 2 -53.29 61.48 -27.44
N ILE A 3 -53.60 60.17 -27.46
CA ILE A 3 -52.74 58.96 -27.48
C ILE A 3 -51.73 58.79 -26.33
N PHE A 4 -51.88 57.71 -25.54
CA PHE A 4 -50.83 56.69 -25.27
C PHE A 4 -51.45 55.48 -24.54
N LEU A 5 -51.50 54.33 -25.23
CA LEU A 5 -51.77 53.00 -24.66
C LEU A 5 -50.61 52.12 -25.14
N ILE A 6 -49.74 51.68 -24.22
CA ILE A 6 -48.69 50.69 -24.52
C ILE A 6 -48.96 49.48 -23.62
N GLY A 7 -49.35 48.37 -24.25
CA GLY A 7 -49.21 47.04 -23.69
C GLY A 7 -47.75 46.60 -23.87
N LEU A 8 -47.11 46.18 -22.77
CA LEU A 8 -45.80 45.55 -22.80
C LEU A 8 -45.95 44.07 -23.14
N ILE A 9 -45.37 43.67 -24.27
CA ILE A 9 -45.16 42.26 -24.64
C ILE A 9 -43.92 41.76 -23.91
N LEU A 10 -44.07 40.72 -23.10
CA LEU A 10 -42.99 39.93 -22.50
C LEU A 10 -42.28 39.12 -23.60
N ILE A 11 -41.05 39.51 -23.94
CA ILE A 11 -40.12 38.64 -24.68
C ILE A 11 -39.34 37.83 -23.65
N LEU A 12 -39.78 36.60 -23.39
CA LEU A 12 -38.99 35.57 -22.72
C LEU A 12 -37.90 35.10 -23.69
N SER A 13 -36.67 35.57 -23.50
CA SER A 13 -35.49 34.98 -24.14
C SER A 13 -35.20 33.63 -23.49
N TRP A 14 -35.60 32.54 -24.15
CA TRP A 14 -35.18 31.19 -23.80
C TRP A 14 -33.70 31.03 -24.15
N ASN A 15 -32.82 31.13 -23.16
CA ASN A 15 -31.46 30.61 -23.28
C ASN A 15 -31.55 29.08 -23.25
N ILE A 16 -31.73 28.45 -24.41
CA ILE A 16 -31.51 27.01 -24.56
C ILE A 16 -30.00 26.81 -24.41
N SER A 17 -29.58 26.47 -23.20
CA SER A 17 -28.22 25.99 -22.96
C SER A 17 -28.16 24.56 -23.48
N PHE A 18 -27.56 24.33 -24.63
CA PHE A 18 -27.20 22.97 -25.04
C PHE A 18 -26.18 22.45 -24.03
N GLN A 19 -26.58 21.47 -23.22
CA GLN A 19 -25.68 20.83 -22.27
C GLN A 19 -24.64 20.05 -23.08
N GLN A 20 -23.38 20.48 -23.05
CA GLN A 20 -22.28 19.79 -23.72
C GLN A 20 -22.11 18.41 -23.09
N THR A 21 -22.22 17.34 -23.88
CA THR A 21 -21.99 15.96 -23.43
C THR A 21 -20.58 15.85 -22.86
N SER A 22 -20.46 15.50 -21.58
CA SER A 22 -19.16 15.24 -20.97
C SER A 22 -18.71 13.81 -21.28
N PHE A 23 -17.42 13.50 -21.21
CA PHE A 23 -16.89 12.17 -21.54
C PHE A 23 -15.88 11.69 -20.51
N LYS A 24 -15.86 10.37 -20.29
CA LYS A 24 -14.92 9.65 -19.41
C LYS A 24 -14.22 8.58 -20.24
N LYS A 25 -12.93 8.82 -20.48
CA LYS A 25 -12.01 7.99 -21.27
C LYS A 25 -10.66 7.93 -20.56
N LYS A 26 -9.88 6.90 -20.83
CA LYS A 26 -8.51 6.73 -20.31
C LYS A 26 -7.58 6.19 -21.39
N THR A 27 -6.31 6.57 -21.36
CA THR A 27 -5.21 5.77 -21.91
C THR A 27 -4.58 4.96 -20.79
N VAL A 28 -4.54 3.64 -20.95
CA VAL A 28 -4.11 2.69 -19.93
C VAL A 28 -2.73 2.15 -20.27
N PHE A 29 -1.84 2.06 -19.29
CA PHE A 29 -0.54 1.40 -19.40
C PHE A 29 -0.58 0.06 -18.68
N GLN A 30 -0.31 -1.05 -19.35
CA GLN A 30 -0.03 -2.32 -18.67
C GLN A 30 1.41 -2.29 -18.15
N GLY A 31 1.58 -2.17 -16.83
CA GLY A 31 2.86 -1.90 -16.17
C GLY A 31 3.78 -3.11 -15.97
N PHE A 32 3.62 -4.18 -16.75
CA PHE A 32 4.35 -5.44 -16.60
C PHE A 32 4.30 -6.28 -17.87
N TRP A 33 5.24 -7.20 -18.02
CA TRP A 33 5.20 -8.35 -18.95
C TRP A 33 5.11 -9.65 -18.14
N TRP A 34 5.00 -10.82 -18.80
CA TRP A 34 4.70 -12.09 -18.10
C TRP A 34 5.56 -12.36 -16.87
N ASP A 35 6.89 -12.44 -17.05
CA ASP A 35 7.86 -12.74 -16.01
C ASP A 35 8.58 -11.48 -15.50
N TYR A 36 7.85 -10.36 -15.35
CA TYR A 36 8.40 -9.07 -14.94
C TYR A 36 9.43 -9.20 -13.81
N LYS A 37 10.67 -8.80 -14.10
CA LYS A 37 11.81 -8.95 -13.19
C LYS A 37 12.85 -7.89 -13.50
N ASN A 38 13.37 -7.29 -12.44
CA ASN A 38 14.52 -6.40 -12.52
C ASN A 38 15.38 -6.62 -11.26
N ASN A 39 16.65 -6.93 -11.45
CA ASN A 39 17.58 -7.31 -10.39
C ASN A 39 17.89 -6.11 -9.45
N ASN A 40 17.72 -4.87 -9.91
CA ASN A 40 17.84 -3.69 -9.06
C ASN A 40 16.61 -3.50 -8.15
N TYR A 41 15.51 -4.21 -8.42
CA TYR A 41 14.22 -4.12 -7.73
C TYR A 41 13.69 -5.53 -7.42
N THR A 42 14.58 -6.38 -6.89
CA THR A 42 14.25 -7.78 -6.58
C THR A 42 13.08 -7.85 -5.61
N ASP A 43 12.00 -8.51 -6.02
CA ASP A 43 10.74 -8.61 -5.28
C ASP A 43 10.23 -7.25 -4.77
N GLY A 44 10.39 -6.20 -5.59
CA GLY A 44 10.04 -4.81 -5.28
C GLY A 44 9.54 -4.08 -6.52
N TRP A 45 8.74 -4.74 -7.37
CA TRP A 45 8.25 -4.15 -8.62
C TRP A 45 7.45 -2.86 -8.42
N THR A 46 6.80 -2.68 -7.28
CA THR A 46 6.13 -1.42 -6.93
C THR A 46 7.11 -0.25 -6.81
N ASN A 47 8.33 -0.50 -6.32
CA ASN A 47 9.40 0.50 -6.27
C ASN A 47 9.91 0.87 -7.67
N TYR A 48 10.00 -0.13 -8.56
CA TYR A 48 10.29 0.10 -9.98
C TYR A 48 9.25 1.03 -10.62
N LEU A 49 7.96 0.77 -10.37
CA LEU A 49 6.87 1.58 -10.90
C LEU A 49 6.82 3.00 -10.31
N VAL A 50 7.18 3.17 -9.03
CA VAL A 50 7.36 4.49 -8.41
C VAL A 50 8.39 5.33 -9.17
N ASP A 51 9.55 4.75 -9.48
CA ASP A 51 10.63 5.45 -10.18
C ASP A 51 10.30 5.71 -11.67
N LEU A 52 9.39 4.91 -12.24
CA LEU A 52 8.90 5.07 -13.62
C LEU A 52 7.80 6.15 -13.75
N ALA A 53 7.04 6.42 -12.69
CA ALA A 53 5.82 7.25 -12.72
C ALA A 53 5.99 8.63 -13.41
N PRO A 54 7.10 9.39 -13.22
CA PRO A 54 7.27 10.67 -13.90
C PRO A 54 7.29 10.55 -15.43
N ARG A 55 7.85 9.46 -15.98
CA ARG A 55 7.88 9.22 -17.43
C ARG A 55 6.49 8.90 -17.96
N LEU A 56 5.69 8.14 -17.21
CA LEU A 56 4.31 7.85 -17.57
C LEU A 56 3.45 9.12 -17.60
N LYS A 57 3.62 10.00 -16.59
CA LYS A 57 2.97 11.32 -16.57
C LYS A 57 3.36 12.18 -17.76
N ALA A 58 4.64 12.22 -18.10
CA ALA A 58 5.15 13.01 -19.22
C ALA A 58 4.53 12.57 -20.56
N MET A 59 4.38 11.26 -20.78
CA MET A 59 3.71 10.70 -21.97
C MET A 59 2.20 10.98 -22.00
N GLY A 60 1.55 11.13 -20.84
CA GLY A 60 0.13 11.48 -20.75
C GLY A 60 -0.80 10.32 -20.44
N PHE A 61 -0.29 9.23 -19.83
CA PHE A 61 -1.13 8.13 -19.37
C PHE A 61 -2.15 8.59 -18.32
N ASP A 62 -3.39 8.09 -18.45
CA ASP A 62 -4.48 8.35 -17.51
C ASP A 62 -4.50 7.29 -16.38
N ALA A 63 -4.05 6.08 -16.68
CA ALA A 63 -4.09 4.95 -15.74
C ALA A 63 -2.99 3.93 -15.98
N ILE A 64 -2.67 3.15 -14.94
CA ILE A 64 -1.76 1.99 -14.98
C ILE A 64 -2.48 0.74 -14.49
N TRP A 65 -2.45 -0.34 -15.28
CA TRP A 65 -2.80 -1.68 -14.84
C TRP A 65 -1.57 -2.35 -14.24
N ILE A 66 -1.67 -2.71 -12.95
CA ILE A 66 -0.61 -3.38 -12.21
C ILE A 66 -0.91 -4.89 -12.06
N PRO A 67 0.11 -5.75 -11.87
CA PRO A 67 -0.10 -7.18 -11.64
C PRO A 67 -1.01 -7.48 -10.44
N PRO A 68 -1.51 -8.72 -10.33
CA PRO A 68 -2.15 -9.17 -9.09
C PRO A 68 -1.18 -9.03 -7.91
N THR A 69 -1.67 -8.48 -6.81
CA THR A 69 -0.87 -8.11 -5.63
C THR A 69 -0.91 -9.15 -4.51
N ILE A 70 -1.83 -10.11 -4.61
CA ILE A 70 -2.10 -11.06 -3.54
C ILE A 70 -1.06 -12.18 -3.50
N LYS A 71 -0.80 -12.73 -2.31
CA LYS A 71 0.15 -13.83 -2.12
C LYS A 71 -0.19 -15.01 -3.05
N ASN A 72 0.84 -15.55 -3.69
CA ASN A 72 0.76 -16.65 -4.65
C ASN A 72 1.21 -17.98 -4.05
N GLN A 73 1.00 -19.08 -4.78
CA GLN A 73 1.21 -20.45 -4.29
C GLN A 73 2.65 -20.84 -3.90
N ASN A 74 3.65 -20.19 -4.49
CA ASN A 74 5.04 -20.64 -4.53
C ASN A 74 5.76 -20.52 -3.17
N PHE A 75 6.54 -21.54 -2.81
CA PHE A 75 7.63 -21.43 -1.83
C PHE A 75 8.93 -21.07 -2.61
N GLY A 76 9.59 -19.97 -2.27
CA GLY A 76 10.81 -19.52 -2.95
C GLY A 76 10.55 -18.46 -4.04
N GLU A 77 10.81 -18.76 -5.31
CA GLU A 77 10.64 -17.78 -6.40
C GLU A 77 9.18 -17.31 -6.48
N LYS A 78 8.99 -16.00 -6.35
CA LYS A 78 7.66 -15.41 -6.22
C LYS A 78 6.88 -15.47 -7.54
N GLY A 79 5.65 -15.96 -7.45
CA GLY A 79 4.71 -16.03 -8.56
C GLY A 79 4.39 -14.66 -9.15
N VAL A 80 3.96 -14.66 -10.42
CA VAL A 80 3.68 -13.42 -11.18
C VAL A 80 2.36 -12.75 -10.77
N GLY A 81 1.46 -13.48 -10.09
CA GLY A 81 0.20 -12.97 -9.56
C GLY A 81 -1.00 -13.88 -9.83
N TYR A 82 -1.02 -14.58 -10.97
CA TYR A 82 -2.15 -15.38 -11.46
C TYR A 82 -2.32 -16.76 -10.81
N ALA A 83 -1.57 -17.04 -9.73
CA ALA A 83 -1.66 -18.28 -8.96
C ALA A 83 -2.01 -17.96 -7.49
N PRO A 84 -3.14 -17.29 -7.22
CA PRO A 84 -3.45 -16.75 -5.92
C PRO A 84 -3.53 -17.87 -4.86
N TYR A 85 -3.06 -17.54 -3.66
CA TYR A 85 -3.05 -18.39 -2.47
C TYR A 85 -3.80 -17.74 -1.29
N ASP A 86 -3.61 -16.46 -1.04
CA ASP A 86 -4.33 -15.74 0.01
C ASP A 86 -4.70 -14.35 -0.48
N HIS A 87 -6.01 -14.11 -0.59
CA HIS A 87 -6.56 -12.85 -1.08
C HIS A 87 -6.32 -11.67 -0.12
N TYR A 88 -6.21 -11.93 1.18
CA TYR A 88 -6.03 -10.90 2.22
C TYR A 88 -4.56 -10.64 2.55
N ASP A 89 -3.62 -11.31 1.88
CA ASP A 89 -2.18 -11.10 2.02
C ASP A 89 -1.66 -10.27 0.84
N LEU A 90 -1.41 -8.99 1.08
CA LEU A 90 -0.91 -8.03 0.08
C LEU A 90 0.62 -7.90 0.14
N GLY A 91 1.30 -8.88 0.71
CA GLY A 91 2.72 -8.78 1.03
C GLY A 91 2.97 -8.32 2.48
N ASP A 92 1.99 -8.48 3.36
CA ASP A 92 2.04 -8.11 4.77
C ASP A 92 2.05 -9.30 5.73
N LYS A 93 1.73 -10.51 5.26
CA LYS A 93 1.59 -11.71 6.11
C LYS A 93 2.67 -12.74 5.80
N PHE A 94 3.32 -13.27 6.82
CA PHE A 94 4.37 -14.28 6.65
C PHE A 94 3.78 -15.64 6.25
N GLN A 95 3.81 -15.93 4.96
CA GLN A 95 3.23 -17.16 4.40
C GLN A 95 4.07 -17.64 3.23
N LYS A 96 4.16 -18.96 3.04
CA LYS A 96 5.05 -19.55 2.03
C LYS A 96 6.52 -19.21 2.28
N SER A 97 6.86 -19.09 3.56
CA SER A 97 8.19 -18.70 4.07
C SER A 97 8.65 -17.30 3.63
N ASP A 98 7.71 -16.40 3.30
CA ASP A 98 8.01 -15.01 2.95
C ASP A 98 6.82 -14.08 3.27
N ALA A 99 7.07 -12.86 3.70
CA ALA A 99 6.03 -11.84 3.78
C ALA A 99 5.74 -11.26 2.39
N LYS A 100 6.77 -10.96 1.60
CA LYS A 100 6.66 -10.19 0.37
C LYS A 100 5.94 -10.95 -0.73
N THR A 101 5.27 -10.21 -1.60
CA THR A 101 4.88 -10.68 -2.93
C THR A 101 5.96 -10.29 -3.94
N ARG A 102 5.83 -10.69 -5.22
CA ARG A 102 6.76 -10.24 -6.27
C ARG A 102 6.72 -8.71 -6.47
N LEU A 103 5.62 -8.08 -6.08
CA LEU A 103 5.46 -6.64 -6.09
C LEU A 103 6.18 -5.93 -4.95
N GLY A 104 6.47 -6.63 -3.86
CA GLY A 104 6.99 -6.07 -2.61
C GLY A 104 6.06 -6.30 -1.43
N THR A 105 6.26 -5.48 -0.42
CA THR A 105 5.44 -5.39 0.79
C THR A 105 4.16 -4.58 0.54
N LYS A 106 3.16 -4.73 1.42
CA LYS A 106 1.97 -3.88 1.42
C LYS A 106 2.32 -2.39 1.51
N ASP A 107 3.27 -2.00 2.37
CA ASP A 107 3.72 -0.60 2.48
C ASP A 107 4.21 -0.05 1.13
N GLU A 108 5.06 -0.80 0.42
CA GLU A 108 5.59 -0.40 -0.90
C GLU A 108 4.49 -0.30 -1.96
N LEU A 109 3.51 -1.21 -1.94
CA LEU A 109 2.31 -1.15 -2.79
C LEU A 109 1.50 0.12 -2.52
N LEU A 110 1.19 0.43 -1.25
CA LEU A 110 0.41 1.61 -0.87
C LEU A 110 1.12 2.91 -1.25
N ARG A 111 2.44 2.98 -1.12
CA ARG A 111 3.25 4.11 -1.62
C ARG A 111 3.16 4.23 -3.14
N MET A 112 3.29 3.13 -3.88
CA MET A 112 3.22 3.16 -5.34
C MET A 112 1.88 3.74 -5.82
N ILE A 113 0.77 3.34 -5.20
CA ILE A 113 -0.55 3.92 -5.48
C ILE A 113 -0.56 5.41 -5.21
N ALA A 114 -0.02 5.85 -4.06
CA ALA A 114 0.02 7.26 -3.71
C ALA A 114 0.88 8.10 -4.67
N VAL A 115 2.02 7.58 -5.13
CA VAL A 115 2.89 8.26 -6.11
C VAL A 115 2.24 8.30 -7.51
N MET A 116 1.54 7.25 -7.93
CA MET A 116 0.76 7.26 -9.17
C MET A 116 -0.34 8.32 -9.11
N HIS A 117 -1.08 8.38 -8.00
CA HIS A 117 -2.06 9.44 -7.76
C HIS A 117 -1.43 10.84 -7.79
N ALA A 118 -0.28 11.06 -7.16
CA ALA A 118 0.43 12.34 -7.23
C ALA A 118 0.85 12.72 -8.67
N ASN A 119 1.04 11.72 -9.54
CA ASN A 119 1.28 11.90 -10.96
C ASN A 119 0.01 12.07 -11.82
N GLY A 120 -1.17 12.04 -11.20
CA GLY A 120 -2.44 12.07 -11.91
C GLY A 120 -2.72 10.79 -12.69
N ILE A 121 -2.18 9.66 -12.23
CA ILE A 121 -2.34 8.33 -12.84
C ILE A 121 -3.21 7.49 -11.92
N GLU A 122 -4.30 6.96 -12.47
CA GLU A 122 -5.18 6.04 -11.77
C GLU A 122 -4.61 4.62 -11.74
N VAL A 123 -4.77 3.89 -10.64
CA VAL A 123 -4.33 2.50 -10.52
C VAL A 123 -5.48 1.54 -10.82
N ILE A 124 -5.28 0.66 -11.79
CA ILE A 124 -6.20 -0.39 -12.20
C ILE A 124 -5.68 -1.71 -11.65
N GLN A 125 -6.44 -2.29 -10.75
CA GLN A 125 -6.03 -3.47 -10.02
C GLN A 125 -6.42 -4.75 -10.76
N ASP A 126 -5.48 -5.66 -10.95
CA ASP A 126 -5.78 -7.01 -11.44
C ASP A 126 -6.37 -7.89 -10.33
N ILE A 127 -7.48 -8.56 -10.64
CA ILE A 127 -8.27 -9.38 -9.74
C ILE A 127 -8.44 -10.76 -10.35
N VAL A 128 -8.09 -11.81 -9.59
CA VAL A 128 -8.10 -13.22 -10.03
C VAL A 128 -9.13 -14.02 -9.22
N PRO A 129 -10.43 -13.96 -9.58
CA PRO A 129 -11.48 -14.61 -8.81
C PRO A 129 -11.78 -16.04 -9.29
N ASN A 130 -11.14 -16.52 -10.36
CA ASN A 130 -11.50 -17.79 -10.98
C ASN A 130 -11.14 -19.00 -10.10
N HIS A 131 -9.92 -19.03 -9.57
CA HIS A 131 -9.35 -20.20 -8.90
C HIS A 131 -8.48 -19.82 -7.70
N ILE A 132 -8.08 -20.81 -6.92
CA ILE A 132 -7.00 -20.74 -5.94
C ILE A 132 -6.12 -21.97 -6.08
N ILE A 133 -4.84 -21.81 -5.82
CA ILE A 133 -3.90 -22.92 -5.86
C ILE A 133 -2.86 -22.83 -4.74
N GLY A 134 -2.02 -23.86 -4.62
CA GLY A 134 -0.99 -23.93 -3.59
C GLY A 134 -1.43 -24.50 -2.23
N ALA A 135 -2.51 -25.28 -2.16
CA ALA A 135 -2.78 -26.10 -0.97
C ALA A 135 -2.00 -27.43 -1.06
N GLY A 136 -1.03 -27.63 -0.18
CA GLY A 136 -0.17 -28.80 -0.14
C GLY A 136 1.23 -28.59 -0.62
N SER A 137 1.75 -29.66 -1.23
CA SER A 137 2.97 -29.63 -2.03
C SER A 137 2.86 -28.63 -3.18
N ASP A 138 3.98 -28.34 -3.85
CA ASP A 138 4.01 -27.55 -5.09
C ASP A 138 3.21 -28.22 -6.23
N THR A 139 2.83 -29.49 -6.05
CA THR A 139 1.87 -30.24 -6.92
C THR A 139 0.42 -30.18 -6.41
N GLY A 140 0.19 -29.49 -5.30
CA GLY A 140 -1.06 -29.30 -4.59
C GLY A 140 -1.59 -30.54 -3.86
N GLN A 141 -0.74 -31.45 -3.39
CA GLN A 141 -1.18 -32.68 -2.69
C GLN A 141 -1.58 -32.44 -1.21
N GLY A 142 -2.18 -31.30 -0.89
CA GLY A 142 -2.41 -30.82 0.49
C GLY A 142 -3.49 -31.55 1.30
N GLY A 143 -3.83 -32.77 0.89
CA GLY A 143 -4.98 -33.51 1.36
C GLY A 143 -6.17 -33.33 0.43
N GLN A 144 -6.84 -34.44 0.13
CA GLN A 144 -8.12 -34.47 -0.57
C GLN A 144 -9.25 -34.54 0.46
N ASP A 145 -10.41 -34.00 0.11
CA ASP A 145 -11.63 -34.23 0.88
C ASP A 145 -12.11 -35.67 0.57
N PRO A 146 -12.06 -36.60 1.54
CA PRO A 146 -12.41 -38.01 1.31
C PRO A 146 -13.89 -38.22 0.96
N ALA A 147 -14.76 -37.27 1.34
CA ALA A 147 -16.19 -37.29 1.01
C ALA A 147 -16.48 -36.83 -0.42
N ALA A 148 -15.48 -36.29 -1.11
CA ALA A 148 -15.64 -35.70 -2.42
C ALA A 148 -15.69 -36.78 -3.52
N PRO A 149 -16.58 -36.64 -4.52
CA PRO A 149 -16.75 -37.64 -5.57
C PRO A 149 -15.50 -37.72 -6.45
N THR A 150 -15.15 -38.92 -6.91
CA THR A 150 -14.11 -39.13 -7.93
C THR A 150 -14.62 -38.65 -9.29
N ALA A 151 -13.83 -37.85 -10.02
CA ALA A 151 -14.17 -37.41 -11.38
C ALA A 151 -13.05 -37.81 -12.37
N PRO A 152 -13.35 -37.99 -13.67
CA PRO A 152 -12.40 -38.57 -14.65
C PRO A 152 -11.10 -37.80 -14.84
N CYS A 153 -11.08 -36.50 -14.52
CA CYS A 153 -9.91 -35.63 -14.60
C CYS A 153 -9.45 -35.08 -13.24
N THR A 154 -9.93 -35.65 -12.13
CA THR A 154 -9.47 -35.27 -10.77
C THR A 154 -9.31 -36.49 -9.86
N ASP A 155 -8.17 -36.60 -9.20
CA ASP A 155 -7.93 -37.58 -8.13
C ASP A 155 -8.63 -37.13 -6.82
N LYS A 156 -9.97 -36.96 -6.82
CA LYS A 156 -10.74 -36.27 -5.74
C LYS A 156 -10.33 -34.79 -5.54
N TRP A 157 -11.21 -34.05 -4.89
CA TRP A 157 -11.09 -32.61 -4.68
C TRP A 157 -10.09 -32.28 -3.56
N LYS A 158 -9.14 -31.39 -3.82
CA LYS A 158 -8.14 -30.91 -2.84
C LYS A 158 -8.82 -30.03 -1.77
N ASN A 159 -8.35 -30.10 -0.52
CA ASN A 159 -8.78 -29.21 0.57
C ASN A 159 -8.01 -27.89 0.47
N PHE A 160 -8.67 -26.77 0.15
CA PHE A 160 -8.01 -25.46 -0.01
C PHE A 160 -8.25 -24.51 1.15
N ARG A 161 -7.47 -23.41 1.19
CA ARG A 161 -7.63 -22.31 2.14
C ARG A 161 -7.38 -21.00 1.42
N TYR A 162 -8.23 -20.02 1.67
CA TYR A 162 -8.27 -18.74 0.96
C TYR A 162 -7.80 -17.54 1.78
N SER A 163 -7.50 -17.74 3.06
CA SER A 163 -6.99 -16.70 3.94
C SER A 163 -6.34 -17.30 5.17
N CYS A 164 -5.21 -16.77 5.61
CA CYS A 164 -4.68 -17.05 6.94
C CYS A 164 -5.11 -15.96 7.91
N TRP A 165 -5.83 -16.41 8.94
CA TRP A 165 -6.20 -15.60 10.08
C TRP A 165 -5.13 -15.70 11.18
N GLU A 166 -4.64 -16.90 11.51
CA GLU A 166 -3.84 -17.07 12.75
C GLU A 166 -2.52 -17.82 12.59
N THR A 167 -2.29 -18.58 11.51
CA THR A 167 -1.11 -19.47 11.44
C THR A 167 -0.46 -19.47 10.06
N PRO A 168 0.87 -19.30 9.97
CA PRO A 168 1.58 -19.18 8.70
C PRO A 168 1.63 -20.49 7.92
N ALA A 169 1.72 -20.40 6.60
CA ALA A 169 1.93 -21.53 5.69
C ALA A 169 3.42 -21.85 5.51
N LEU A 170 4.03 -22.52 6.48
CA LEU A 170 5.48 -22.82 6.49
C LEU A 170 5.86 -24.13 5.80
N THR A 171 4.92 -25.08 5.72
CA THR A 171 5.16 -26.42 5.20
C THR A 171 4.14 -26.79 4.16
N GLN A 172 4.51 -27.79 3.35
CA GLN A 172 3.75 -28.31 2.23
C GLN A 172 2.88 -29.53 2.60
N ASP A 173 2.84 -29.97 3.86
CA ASP A 173 2.15 -31.19 4.30
C ASP A 173 0.65 -31.01 4.61
N SER A 174 -0.12 -32.08 4.42
CA SER A 174 -1.58 -32.05 4.64
C SER A 174 -1.99 -31.74 6.08
N ALA A 175 -1.21 -32.10 7.10
CA ALA A 175 -1.57 -31.80 8.50
C ALA A 175 -1.56 -30.28 8.75
N SER A 176 -0.52 -29.59 8.27
CA SER A 176 -0.43 -28.13 8.22
C SER A 176 -1.65 -27.54 7.50
N TYR A 177 -2.03 -28.08 6.32
CA TYR A 177 -3.21 -27.67 5.56
C TYR A 177 -4.57 -28.14 6.10
N LEU A 178 -4.65 -28.98 7.13
CA LEU A 178 -5.90 -29.35 7.82
C LEU A 178 -6.10 -28.59 9.15
N ALA A 179 -5.02 -28.04 9.73
CA ALA A 179 -5.03 -27.22 10.97
C ALA A 179 -5.34 -25.71 10.84
N LYS A 180 -4.70 -24.94 9.93
CA LYS A 180 -4.86 -23.46 9.82
C LYS A 180 -6.30 -22.95 9.77
N LYS A 181 -6.48 -21.72 10.23
CA LYS A 181 -7.75 -21.00 10.30
C LYS A 181 -7.77 -19.86 9.28
N GLY A 182 -8.93 -19.62 8.69
CA GLY A 182 -9.13 -18.64 7.61
C GLY A 182 -10.56 -18.16 7.49
N ARG A 183 -10.77 -17.05 6.77
CA ARG A 183 -12.08 -16.41 6.53
C ARG A 183 -12.95 -17.20 5.52
N TRP A 184 -12.38 -18.17 4.82
CA TRP A 184 -13.00 -18.90 3.70
C TRP A 184 -12.94 -20.43 3.88
N PRO A 185 -13.83 -21.19 3.21
CA PRO A 185 -14.10 -22.59 3.50
C PRO A 185 -13.16 -23.50 2.71
N LYS A 186 -13.13 -24.79 3.08
CA LYS A 186 -12.03 -25.70 2.72
C LYS A 186 -12.38 -26.91 1.85
N ASN A 187 -13.57 -26.97 1.26
CA ASN A 187 -14.15 -28.22 0.75
C ASN A 187 -14.70 -28.14 -0.65
N HIS A 188 -14.89 -29.32 -1.23
CA HIS A 188 -15.32 -29.54 -2.60
C HIS A 188 -16.68 -28.92 -2.95
N GLN A 189 -17.62 -28.78 -2.01
CA GLN A 189 -18.92 -28.17 -2.30
C GLN A 189 -18.83 -26.67 -2.66
N ASN A 190 -17.68 -26.03 -2.41
CA ASN A 190 -17.44 -24.62 -2.70
C ASN A 190 -16.69 -24.40 -4.04
N PHE A 191 -16.41 -25.47 -4.79
CA PHE A 191 -15.68 -25.42 -6.06
C PHE A 191 -16.47 -26.14 -7.14
N HIS A 192 -16.26 -25.78 -8.40
CA HIS A 192 -16.87 -26.49 -9.51
C HIS A 192 -16.26 -27.88 -9.67
N PRO A 193 -17.05 -28.88 -10.09
CA PRO A 193 -18.51 -28.88 -10.16
C PRO A 193 -19.11 -29.13 -8.76
N ILE A 194 -20.31 -28.61 -8.51
CA ILE A 194 -21.01 -28.88 -7.25
C ILE A 194 -22.01 -30.01 -7.43
N LEU A 195 -21.73 -31.16 -6.81
CA LEU A 195 -22.60 -32.34 -6.89
C LEU A 195 -24.03 -32.02 -6.41
N GLY A 196 -25.03 -32.25 -7.26
CA GLY A 196 -26.45 -32.05 -6.92
C GLY A 196 -26.93 -30.60 -7.01
N CYS A 197 -26.08 -29.69 -7.47
CA CYS A 197 -26.44 -28.31 -7.77
C CYS A 197 -26.05 -27.89 -9.20
N ASN A 198 -24.81 -28.15 -9.60
CA ASN A 198 -24.31 -27.89 -10.94
C ASN A 198 -23.36 -29.02 -11.38
N ASN A 199 -23.89 -29.96 -12.16
CA ASN A 199 -23.15 -31.10 -12.69
C ASN A 199 -22.68 -30.81 -14.13
N CYS A 200 -21.61 -30.05 -14.25
CA CYS A 200 -20.94 -29.76 -15.51
C CYS A 200 -19.78 -30.73 -15.78
N ASN A 201 -19.45 -30.95 -17.06
CA ASN A 201 -18.30 -31.76 -17.46
C ASN A 201 -17.00 -30.96 -17.25
N LEU A 202 -16.08 -31.52 -16.47
CA LEU A 202 -14.85 -30.86 -16.03
C LEU A 202 -13.69 -30.94 -17.00
N CYS A 203 -13.75 -31.91 -17.92
CA CYS A 203 -12.57 -32.33 -18.66
C CYS A 203 -12.49 -31.72 -20.06
N ASP A 204 -13.40 -30.80 -20.41
CA ASP A 204 -13.40 -30.12 -21.70
C ASP A 204 -13.69 -28.61 -21.55
N PRO A 205 -12.68 -27.73 -21.76
CA PRO A 205 -12.86 -26.28 -21.69
C PRO A 205 -13.89 -25.73 -22.67
N ASN A 206 -14.14 -26.43 -23.78
CA ASN A 206 -15.03 -25.95 -24.84
C ASN A 206 -16.49 -26.29 -24.56
N LEU A 207 -16.75 -27.36 -23.80
CA LEU A 207 -18.12 -27.76 -23.45
C LEU A 207 -18.66 -26.99 -22.25
N ASN A 208 -17.80 -26.70 -21.26
CA ASN A 208 -18.21 -25.91 -20.10
C ASN A 208 -17.03 -25.11 -19.51
N PRO A 209 -16.73 -23.93 -20.07
CA PRO A 209 -15.57 -23.13 -19.66
C PRO A 209 -15.65 -22.65 -18.20
N ILE A 210 -16.86 -22.53 -17.62
CA ILE A 210 -17.09 -22.11 -16.22
C ILE A 210 -16.62 -23.17 -15.21
N CYS A 211 -16.60 -24.44 -15.62
CA CYS A 211 -16.24 -25.55 -14.73
C CYS A 211 -14.88 -26.17 -15.08
N TRP A 212 -14.13 -25.54 -15.99
CA TRP A 212 -12.93 -26.14 -16.53
C TRP A 212 -11.69 -25.88 -15.67
N GLN A 213 -11.17 -26.96 -15.11
CA GLN A 213 -10.20 -26.94 -14.01
C GLN A 213 -8.74 -26.75 -14.45
N GLY A 214 -8.53 -26.17 -15.63
CA GLY A 214 -7.21 -26.05 -16.24
C GLY A 214 -6.19 -25.32 -15.36
N PHE A 215 -6.65 -24.43 -14.48
CA PHE A 215 -5.82 -23.58 -13.62
C PHE A 215 -5.79 -24.01 -12.15
N GLY A 216 -6.52 -25.08 -11.80
CA GLY A 216 -6.84 -25.46 -10.42
C GLY A 216 -8.34 -25.73 -10.27
N PRO A 217 -8.84 -25.97 -9.05
CA PRO A 217 -10.27 -26.02 -8.83
C PRO A 217 -10.84 -24.61 -8.91
N ASP A 218 -11.72 -24.40 -9.88
CA ASP A 218 -12.42 -23.14 -10.04
C ASP A 218 -13.45 -22.94 -8.94
N ILE A 219 -13.55 -21.72 -8.44
CA ILE A 219 -14.47 -21.37 -7.38
C ILE A 219 -15.90 -21.46 -7.90
N ALA A 220 -16.76 -22.10 -7.12
CA ALA A 220 -18.19 -22.03 -7.38
C ALA A 220 -18.81 -20.92 -6.54
N TYR A 221 -19.54 -20.04 -7.22
CA TYR A 221 -20.25 -18.92 -6.60
C TYR A 221 -21.76 -19.11 -6.60
N ASP A 222 -22.25 -20.31 -6.89
CA ASP A 222 -23.67 -20.65 -6.83
C ASP A 222 -24.19 -20.56 -5.38
N ASP A 223 -25.48 -20.36 -5.19
CA ASP A 223 -26.07 -20.24 -3.83
C ASP A 223 -25.96 -21.55 -3.02
N CYS A 224 -25.71 -22.67 -3.71
CA CYS A 224 -25.45 -23.97 -3.12
C CYS A 224 -23.96 -24.23 -2.82
N ALA A 225 -23.08 -23.27 -3.13
CA ALA A 225 -21.65 -23.34 -2.83
C ALA A 225 -21.40 -23.04 -1.34
N PHE A 226 -21.74 -24.03 -0.51
CA PHE A 226 -21.53 -24.01 0.94
C PHE A 226 -21.31 -25.44 1.42
N GLY A 227 -20.62 -25.61 2.53
CA GLY A 227 -20.29 -26.91 3.10
C GLY A 227 -19.08 -26.84 4.00
N LEU A 228 -18.82 -27.89 4.77
CA LEU A 228 -17.62 -28.01 5.61
C LEU A 228 -16.74 -29.16 5.09
N SER A 229 -15.42 -29.00 5.19
CA SER A 229 -14.50 -30.09 4.84
C SER A 229 -14.64 -31.20 5.86
N SER A 230 -14.74 -32.44 5.36
CA SER A 230 -14.98 -33.63 6.19
C SER A 230 -13.76 -34.01 7.05
N ASN A 231 -12.58 -33.52 6.72
CA ASN A 231 -11.33 -33.83 7.41
C ASN A 231 -10.54 -32.59 7.89
N ALA A 232 -11.05 -31.37 7.70
CA ALA A 232 -10.42 -30.18 8.26
C ALA A 232 -10.64 -30.08 9.78
N ILE A 233 -9.58 -29.71 10.51
CA ILE A 233 -9.62 -29.49 11.96
C ILE A 233 -10.42 -28.21 12.28
N TYR A 234 -10.31 -27.20 11.42
CA TYR A 234 -11.08 -25.98 11.48
C TYR A 234 -11.97 -25.82 10.25
N ASN A 235 -13.23 -25.44 10.46
CA ASN A 235 -14.17 -25.07 9.42
C ASN A 235 -14.80 -23.73 9.81
N PRO A 236 -14.78 -22.69 8.95
CA PRO A 236 -15.47 -21.44 9.25
C PRO A 236 -16.98 -21.66 9.35
N ASN A 237 -17.64 -20.91 10.23
CA ASN A 237 -19.07 -21.04 10.43
C ASN A 237 -19.85 -20.61 9.18
N GLN A 238 -20.60 -21.56 8.61
CA GLN A 238 -21.45 -21.37 7.44
C GLN A 238 -22.95 -21.52 7.76
N ALA A 239 -23.33 -21.68 9.04
CA ALA A 239 -24.69 -22.01 9.45
C ALA A 239 -25.73 -20.96 9.03
N THR A 240 -25.34 -19.69 8.97
CA THR A 240 -26.20 -18.58 8.51
C THR A 240 -26.40 -18.52 7.00
N TYR A 241 -25.73 -19.39 6.23
CA TYR A 241 -25.74 -19.43 4.76
C TYR A 241 -26.33 -20.72 4.20
N SER A 242 -26.97 -21.54 5.05
CA SER A 242 -27.61 -22.80 4.65
C SER A 242 -28.97 -22.56 3.96
N PRO A 243 -29.19 -23.04 2.72
CA PRO A 243 -30.48 -22.93 2.03
C PRO A 243 -31.46 -23.96 2.60
N TYR A 244 -32.47 -23.52 3.34
CA TYR A 244 -33.63 -24.35 3.59
C TYR A 244 -34.38 -24.55 2.26
N ARG A 245 -34.34 -25.77 1.68
CA ARG A 245 -35.14 -26.12 0.49
C ARG A 245 -36.60 -26.31 0.87
N ASN A 246 -37.47 -25.36 0.49
CA ASN A 246 -38.80 -25.61 -0.10
C ASN A 246 -39.55 -24.29 -0.41
N GLY A 247 -39.48 -23.86 -1.67
CA GLY A 247 -40.50 -23.04 -2.33
C GLY A 247 -40.52 -21.52 -2.06
N GLY A 248 -40.00 -20.74 -3.02
CA GLY A 248 -40.32 -19.31 -3.18
C GLY A 248 -39.16 -18.35 -2.92
N PHE A 249 -38.99 -17.36 -3.81
CA PHE A 249 -37.89 -16.39 -3.83
C PHE A 249 -37.77 -15.47 -2.59
N GLY A 250 -36.52 -15.17 -2.20
CA GLY A 250 -36.07 -14.11 -1.27
C GLY A 250 -35.44 -14.66 0.02
N THR A 251 -34.25 -14.29 0.52
CA THR A 251 -33.21 -13.30 0.22
C THR A 251 -31.85 -14.02 0.21
N ASN A 252 -30.95 -13.67 -0.73
CA ASN A 252 -29.61 -14.22 -0.96
C ASN A 252 -28.84 -14.70 0.28
N ASN A 253 -27.98 -15.72 0.13
CA ASN A 253 -26.52 -15.51 0.16
C ASN A 253 -25.74 -16.82 -0.07
N GLY A 254 -25.24 -17.02 -1.30
CA GLY A 254 -24.10 -17.89 -1.55
C GLY A 254 -22.87 -17.42 -0.77
N TYR A 255 -22.33 -18.28 0.09
CA TYR A 255 -21.22 -17.98 1.00
C TYR A 255 -19.99 -17.45 0.25
N MET A 256 -19.55 -18.18 -0.77
CA MET A 256 -18.36 -17.84 -1.57
C MET A 256 -18.50 -16.47 -2.26
N ARG A 257 -19.67 -16.19 -2.83
CA ARG A 257 -19.94 -14.92 -3.53
C ARG A 257 -19.91 -13.73 -2.58
N LYS A 258 -20.54 -13.86 -1.40
CA LYS A 258 -20.54 -12.81 -0.38
C LYS A 258 -19.11 -12.51 0.09
N HIS A 259 -18.32 -13.52 0.42
CA HIS A 259 -16.97 -13.30 0.94
C HIS A 259 -16.00 -12.77 -0.11
N LEU A 260 -16.17 -13.12 -1.40
CA LEU A 260 -15.45 -12.45 -2.48
C LEU A 260 -15.78 -10.96 -2.54
N ARG A 261 -17.06 -10.60 -2.46
CA ARG A 261 -17.52 -9.21 -2.48
C ARG A 261 -16.97 -8.42 -1.30
N GLU A 262 -17.01 -8.98 -0.10
CA GLU A 262 -16.44 -8.36 1.11
C GLU A 262 -14.95 -8.14 0.97
N TRP A 263 -14.22 -9.14 0.46
CA TRP A 263 -12.79 -8.99 0.15
C TRP A 263 -12.55 -7.88 -0.87
N MET A 264 -13.33 -7.79 -1.95
CA MET A 264 -13.16 -6.75 -2.96
C MET A 264 -13.37 -5.33 -2.39
N ILE A 265 -14.36 -5.16 -1.51
CA ILE A 265 -14.62 -3.86 -0.85
C ILE A 265 -13.49 -3.54 0.14
N TRP A 266 -13.07 -4.52 0.95
CA TRP A 266 -11.90 -4.38 1.82
C TRP A 266 -10.67 -3.99 0.99
N TYR A 267 -10.42 -4.68 -0.11
CA TYR A 267 -9.22 -4.47 -0.91
C TYR A 267 -9.17 -3.07 -1.54
N LYS A 268 -10.31 -2.60 -2.05
CA LYS A 268 -10.51 -1.23 -2.53
C LYS A 268 -10.27 -0.19 -1.43
N LYS A 269 -10.74 -0.43 -0.21
CA LYS A 269 -10.56 0.45 0.94
C LYS A 269 -9.10 0.48 1.43
N GLN A 270 -8.47 -0.69 1.56
CA GLN A 270 -7.06 -0.83 1.98
C GLN A 270 -6.10 -0.09 1.06
N THR A 271 -6.32 -0.19 -0.25
CA THR A 271 -5.37 0.29 -1.24
C THR A 271 -5.71 1.64 -1.84
N GLY A 272 -6.99 1.93 -2.03
CA GLY A 272 -7.47 3.10 -2.75
C GLY A 272 -7.31 3.01 -4.27
N PHE A 273 -7.13 1.82 -4.87
CA PHE A 273 -7.07 1.67 -6.34
C PHE A 273 -8.29 2.30 -7.03
N ASN A 274 -8.23 2.73 -8.29
CA ASN A 274 -9.33 3.48 -8.94
C ASN A 274 -10.18 2.66 -9.90
N GLY A 275 -9.70 1.51 -10.37
CA GLY A 275 -10.44 0.62 -11.28
C GLY A 275 -9.93 -0.81 -11.21
N ILE A 276 -10.48 -1.70 -12.03
CA ILE A 276 -10.14 -3.12 -12.00
C ILE A 276 -9.98 -3.74 -13.39
N ARG A 277 -9.09 -4.72 -13.49
CA ARG A 277 -9.05 -5.75 -14.54
C ARG A 277 -9.47 -7.06 -13.89
N ILE A 278 -10.43 -7.76 -14.49
CA ILE A 278 -10.95 -9.02 -13.98
C ILE A 278 -10.41 -10.14 -14.88
N ASP A 279 -9.59 -10.99 -14.29
CA ASP A 279 -8.99 -12.16 -14.93
C ASP A 279 -10.05 -13.18 -15.35
N ALA A 280 -9.82 -13.84 -16.49
CA ALA A 280 -10.50 -15.08 -16.84
C ALA A 280 -12.04 -15.05 -16.71
N VAL A 281 -12.70 -13.94 -17.11
CA VAL A 281 -14.15 -13.75 -16.91
C VAL A 281 -15.04 -14.73 -17.68
N LYS A 282 -14.46 -15.49 -18.60
CA LYS A 282 -15.11 -16.61 -19.30
C LYS A 282 -15.29 -17.85 -18.41
N HIS A 283 -14.58 -17.92 -17.29
CA HIS A 283 -14.39 -19.14 -16.51
C HIS A 283 -15.14 -19.16 -15.17
N PHE A 284 -15.98 -18.16 -14.90
CA PHE A 284 -16.90 -18.16 -13.75
C PHE A 284 -18.21 -17.42 -14.09
N GLN A 285 -19.21 -17.51 -13.23
CA GLN A 285 -20.55 -16.99 -13.52
C GLN A 285 -20.56 -15.46 -13.72
N ASN A 286 -21.25 -14.99 -14.77
CA ASN A 286 -21.38 -13.56 -15.09
C ASN A 286 -21.99 -12.75 -13.94
N GLU A 287 -22.91 -13.36 -13.17
CA GLU A 287 -23.57 -12.73 -12.04
C GLU A 287 -22.60 -12.32 -10.93
N VAL A 288 -21.46 -13.01 -10.81
CA VAL A 288 -20.40 -12.69 -9.84
C VAL A 288 -19.71 -11.40 -10.25
N SER A 289 -19.32 -11.31 -11.53
CA SER A 289 -18.76 -10.08 -12.12
C SER A 289 -19.70 -8.91 -11.94
N ARG A 290 -20.98 -9.08 -12.29
CA ARG A 290 -22.01 -8.06 -12.10
C ARG A 290 -22.13 -7.62 -10.64
N ASP A 291 -22.14 -8.56 -9.71
CA ASP A 291 -22.36 -8.31 -8.28
C ASP A 291 -21.24 -7.45 -7.67
N PHE A 292 -19.97 -7.83 -7.81
CA PHE A 292 -18.90 -7.00 -7.24
C PHE A 292 -18.75 -5.67 -7.98
N LEU A 293 -18.98 -5.62 -9.30
CA LEU A 293 -18.95 -4.37 -10.06
C LEU A 293 -19.98 -3.38 -9.50
N TRP A 294 -21.20 -3.86 -9.28
CA TRP A 294 -22.25 -3.03 -8.68
C TRP A 294 -21.83 -2.49 -7.30
N ASN A 295 -21.30 -3.37 -6.44
CA ASN A 295 -20.90 -2.98 -5.10
C ASN A 295 -19.71 -2.02 -5.07
N LEU A 296 -18.69 -2.20 -5.91
CA LEU A 296 -17.58 -1.24 -6.02
C LEU A 296 -18.02 0.13 -6.55
N GLN A 297 -18.98 0.13 -7.48
CA GLN A 297 -19.46 1.35 -8.11
C GLN A 297 -20.47 2.10 -7.22
N ASN A 298 -21.17 1.42 -6.31
CA ASN A 298 -22.32 2.01 -5.60
C ASN A 298 -22.40 1.75 -4.09
N LEU A 299 -21.72 0.73 -3.56
CA LEU A 299 -21.88 0.26 -2.17
C LEU A 299 -20.53 -0.07 -1.49
N ALA A 300 -19.47 0.70 -1.78
CA ALA A 300 -18.14 0.52 -1.16
C ALA A 300 -17.84 1.57 -0.06
N GLY A 301 -18.88 2.17 0.53
CA GLY A 301 -18.74 3.23 1.52
C GLY A 301 -18.06 4.46 0.93
N TRP A 302 -17.08 5.03 1.63
CA TRP A 302 -16.29 6.17 1.13
C TRP A 302 -15.54 5.86 -0.17
N ALA A 303 -15.22 4.58 -0.41
CA ALA A 303 -14.41 4.14 -1.54
C ALA A 303 -15.23 3.90 -2.82
N THR A 304 -16.52 4.23 -2.79
CA THR A 304 -17.44 4.07 -3.94
C THR A 304 -16.93 4.80 -5.18
N ALA A 305 -16.70 4.06 -6.27
CA ALA A 305 -16.01 4.57 -7.46
C ALA A 305 -16.93 5.19 -8.53
N SER A 306 -18.26 5.09 -8.37
CA SER A 306 -19.30 5.46 -9.35
C SER A 306 -19.27 4.66 -10.66
N ASP A 307 -20.27 4.84 -11.51
CA ASP A 307 -20.35 4.20 -12.83
C ASP A 307 -19.20 4.59 -13.78
N THR A 308 -18.46 5.66 -13.47
CA THR A 308 -17.30 6.14 -14.26
C THR A 308 -16.00 5.36 -14.01
N MET A 309 -16.00 4.43 -13.04
CA MET A 309 -14.90 3.53 -12.76
C MET A 309 -14.51 2.74 -14.03
N LEU A 310 -13.21 2.69 -14.34
CA LEU A 310 -12.72 1.76 -15.37
C LEU A 310 -12.80 0.33 -14.81
N ALA A 311 -13.55 -0.51 -15.51
CA ALA A 311 -13.59 -1.94 -15.28
C ALA A 311 -13.49 -2.65 -16.63
N VAL A 312 -12.61 -3.66 -16.69
CA VAL A 312 -12.38 -4.46 -17.89
C VAL A 312 -12.32 -5.94 -17.54
N GLY A 313 -13.10 -6.76 -18.24
CA GLY A 313 -13.01 -8.22 -18.18
C GLY A 313 -12.10 -8.77 -19.26
N GLU A 314 -11.25 -9.73 -18.92
CA GLU A 314 -10.56 -10.56 -19.90
C GLU A 314 -11.47 -11.68 -20.39
N TRP A 315 -12.17 -11.40 -21.48
CA TRP A 315 -12.88 -12.42 -22.24
C TRP A 315 -12.14 -12.66 -23.55
N VAL A 316 -11.61 -13.86 -23.74
CA VAL A 316 -10.98 -14.25 -25.01
C VAL A 316 -12.04 -14.87 -25.93
N GLY A 317 -12.37 -14.15 -27.00
CA GLY A 317 -13.36 -14.58 -27.98
C GLY A 317 -13.67 -13.52 -29.02
N GLY A 318 -14.63 -13.83 -29.88
CA GLY A 318 -15.06 -12.95 -30.96
C GLY A 318 -15.96 -11.81 -30.49
N LYS A 319 -16.11 -10.78 -31.33
CA LYS A 319 -16.91 -9.57 -31.09
C LYS A 319 -18.28 -9.83 -30.44
N THR A 320 -19.04 -10.80 -30.95
CA THR A 320 -20.37 -11.13 -30.41
C THR A 320 -20.31 -11.66 -28.97
N GLU A 321 -19.31 -12.48 -28.65
CA GLU A 321 -19.14 -13.02 -27.29
C GLU A 321 -18.76 -11.91 -26.31
N LEU A 322 -17.88 -10.99 -26.71
CA LEU A 322 -17.51 -9.80 -25.93
C LEU A 322 -18.72 -8.91 -25.62
N ASP A 323 -19.54 -8.63 -26.64
CA ASP A 323 -20.77 -7.85 -26.49
C ASP A 323 -21.78 -8.56 -25.57
N ASN A 324 -21.91 -9.89 -25.67
CA ASN A 324 -22.80 -10.69 -24.84
C ASN A 324 -22.38 -10.68 -23.36
N TRP A 325 -21.09 -10.83 -23.07
CA TRP A 325 -20.60 -10.74 -21.69
C TRP A 325 -20.80 -9.33 -21.11
N THR A 326 -20.47 -8.29 -21.87
CA THR A 326 -20.68 -6.89 -21.49
C THR A 326 -22.15 -6.63 -21.12
N LEU A 327 -23.09 -7.18 -21.89
CA LEU A 327 -24.52 -7.12 -21.58
C LEU A 327 -24.90 -7.89 -20.32
N ALA A 328 -24.33 -9.08 -20.11
CA ALA A 328 -24.62 -9.92 -18.94
C ALA A 328 -24.19 -9.26 -17.62
N VAL A 329 -23.18 -8.39 -17.65
CA VAL A 329 -22.74 -7.58 -16.50
C VAL A 329 -23.35 -6.17 -16.47
N GLU A 330 -24.47 -5.97 -17.17
CA GLU A 330 -25.22 -4.70 -17.21
C GLU A 330 -24.38 -3.50 -17.71
N GLU A 331 -23.43 -3.74 -18.63
CA GLU A 331 -22.54 -2.73 -19.19
C GLU A 331 -21.73 -1.94 -18.12
N ARG A 332 -21.58 -2.52 -16.92
CA ARG A 332 -20.78 -1.96 -15.81
C ARG A 332 -19.28 -2.07 -16.08
N SER A 333 -18.91 -3.04 -16.89
CA SER A 333 -17.56 -3.31 -17.37
C SER A 333 -17.60 -3.44 -18.89
N GLY A 334 -16.50 -3.09 -19.55
CA GLY A 334 -16.25 -3.57 -20.92
C GLY A 334 -15.30 -4.76 -20.89
N THR A 335 -14.77 -5.10 -22.06
CA THR A 335 -13.80 -6.18 -22.27
C THR A 335 -12.55 -5.64 -22.95
N PHE A 336 -11.46 -6.38 -22.82
CA PHE A 336 -10.38 -6.27 -23.79
C PHE A 336 -10.91 -6.60 -25.18
N ASP A 337 -10.64 -5.74 -26.17
CA ASP A 337 -11.22 -5.87 -27.52
C ASP A 337 -10.44 -6.89 -28.35
N PHE A 338 -10.49 -8.15 -27.93
CA PHE A 338 -9.92 -9.30 -28.61
C PHE A 338 -10.47 -9.46 -30.05
N GLY A 339 -11.68 -8.96 -30.30
CA GLY A 339 -12.27 -8.88 -31.65
C GLY A 339 -11.51 -7.91 -32.56
N LEU A 340 -11.28 -6.66 -32.12
CA LEU A 340 -10.48 -5.68 -32.86
C LEU A 340 -9.02 -6.11 -32.99
N ARG A 341 -8.45 -6.74 -31.95
CA ARG A 341 -7.08 -7.25 -31.98
C ARG A 341 -6.89 -8.37 -33.00
N ALA A 342 -7.93 -9.19 -33.20
CA ALA A 342 -7.94 -10.50 -33.87
C ALA A 342 -7.31 -11.63 -33.03
N PHE A 343 -8.06 -12.10 -32.04
CA PHE A 343 -7.68 -13.19 -31.13
C PHE A 343 -7.34 -14.51 -31.84
N ASP A 344 -7.94 -14.79 -32.99
CA ASP A 344 -7.71 -15.98 -33.81
C ASP A 344 -6.62 -15.78 -34.88
N GLY A 345 -5.99 -14.60 -34.89
CA GLY A 345 -4.99 -14.21 -35.89
C GLY A 345 -5.58 -13.80 -37.24
N ALA A 346 -6.91 -13.66 -37.37
CA ALA A 346 -7.56 -13.31 -38.62
C ALA A 346 -8.30 -11.96 -38.55
N GLY A 347 -7.85 -10.99 -39.36
CA GLY A 347 -8.42 -9.65 -39.39
C GLY A 347 -7.80 -8.70 -38.37
N GLY A 348 -8.52 -7.61 -38.08
CA GLY A 348 -8.19 -6.68 -36.99
C GLY A 348 -6.81 -6.03 -37.08
N LEU A 349 -6.31 -5.57 -35.92
CA LEU A 349 -5.00 -4.92 -35.78
C LEU A 349 -3.84 -5.88 -36.05
N TYR A 350 -3.96 -7.16 -35.68
CA TYR A 350 -2.92 -8.16 -35.97
C TYR A 350 -2.70 -8.33 -37.49
N SER A 351 -3.76 -8.56 -38.27
CA SER A 351 -3.61 -8.69 -39.73
C SER A 351 -3.25 -7.37 -40.42
N MET A 352 -3.61 -6.21 -39.84
CA MET A 352 -3.10 -4.92 -40.30
C MET A 352 -1.57 -4.84 -40.20
N ILE A 353 -0.98 -5.35 -39.12
CA ILE A 353 0.47 -5.32 -38.91
C ILE A 353 1.16 -6.40 -39.77
N MET A 354 0.63 -7.63 -39.75
CA MET A 354 1.25 -8.79 -40.40
C MET A 354 0.92 -8.91 -41.90
N GLY A 355 -0.04 -8.15 -42.40
CA GLY A 355 -0.54 -8.19 -43.78
C GLY A 355 0.38 -7.57 -44.82
N ASN A 356 1.55 -7.04 -44.42
CA ASN A 356 2.58 -6.51 -45.31
C ASN A 356 2.10 -5.45 -46.32
N GLY A 357 1.11 -4.64 -45.96
CA GLY A 357 0.57 -3.57 -46.82
C GLY A 357 -0.54 -4.01 -47.76
N ALA A 358 -1.05 -5.24 -47.62
CA ALA A 358 -2.17 -5.76 -48.40
C ALA A 358 -3.48 -5.84 -47.59
N PHE A 359 -3.48 -5.34 -46.34
CA PHE A 359 -4.63 -5.47 -45.48
C PHE A 359 -5.65 -4.38 -45.81
N ASN A 360 -6.93 -4.75 -45.94
CA ASN A 360 -7.97 -3.76 -46.16
C ASN A 360 -8.33 -3.03 -44.85
N LEU A 361 -7.72 -1.86 -44.64
CA LEU A 361 -7.89 -1.02 -43.46
C LEU A 361 -9.35 -0.58 -43.25
N SER A 362 -10.18 -0.52 -44.30
CA SER A 362 -11.59 -0.12 -44.18
C SER A 362 -12.41 -1.08 -43.32
N THR A 363 -11.89 -2.27 -43.00
CA THR A 363 -12.58 -3.29 -42.20
C THR A 363 -12.45 -3.08 -40.69
N LEU A 364 -11.45 -2.30 -40.23
CA LEU A 364 -11.13 -2.11 -38.80
C LEU A 364 -12.30 -1.56 -37.98
N PRO A 365 -13.08 -0.55 -38.44
CA PRO A 365 -14.24 -0.07 -37.69
C PRO A 365 -15.30 -1.15 -37.44
N GLY A 366 -15.44 -2.10 -38.36
CA GLY A 366 -16.38 -3.22 -38.24
C GLY A 366 -15.92 -4.30 -37.27
N ALA A 367 -14.61 -4.46 -37.10
CA ALA A 367 -14.00 -5.44 -36.21
C ALA A 367 -14.14 -5.08 -34.72
N GLN A 368 -14.17 -3.78 -34.40
CA GLN A 368 -14.36 -3.31 -33.02
C GLN A 368 -15.68 -3.77 -32.42
N GLN A 369 -15.67 -4.15 -31.14
CA GLN A 369 -16.91 -4.52 -30.43
C GLN A 369 -17.97 -3.41 -30.50
N ASN A 370 -19.26 -3.74 -30.43
CA ASN A 370 -20.30 -2.71 -30.54
C ASN A 370 -20.50 -1.95 -29.23
N ARG A 371 -20.38 -2.65 -28.09
CA ARG A 371 -20.53 -2.14 -26.72
C ARG A 371 -19.28 -1.39 -26.26
N ARG A 372 -19.06 -0.21 -26.84
CA ARG A 372 -17.82 0.58 -26.69
C ARG A 372 -17.89 1.59 -25.55
N PHE A 373 -19.08 2.11 -25.30
CA PHE A 373 -19.37 3.10 -24.28
C PHE A 373 -20.83 3.01 -23.86
N ILE A 374 -21.16 3.62 -22.73
CA ILE A 374 -22.52 3.90 -22.28
C ILE A 374 -22.72 5.40 -22.08
N ASN A 375 -23.97 5.88 -22.14
CA ASN A 375 -24.29 7.27 -21.78
C ASN A 375 -25.06 7.28 -20.46
N VAL A 376 -24.50 7.89 -19.42
CA VAL A 376 -25.10 8.02 -18.09
C VAL A 376 -25.21 9.50 -17.76
N SER A 377 -26.43 10.00 -17.57
CA SER A 377 -26.71 11.38 -17.14
C SER A 377 -25.98 12.45 -17.97
N GLY A 378 -26.02 12.34 -19.31
CA GLY A 378 -25.34 13.27 -20.22
C GLY A 378 -23.81 13.10 -20.29
N THR A 379 -23.27 12.03 -19.71
CA THR A 379 -21.84 11.68 -19.74
C THR A 379 -21.62 10.38 -20.51
N ARG A 380 -20.75 10.41 -21.52
CA ARG A 380 -20.31 9.22 -22.24
C ARG A 380 -19.16 8.54 -21.50
N ILE A 381 -19.35 7.30 -21.09
CA ILE A 381 -18.36 6.51 -20.35
C ILE A 381 -17.85 5.39 -21.26
N HIS A 382 -16.58 5.45 -21.64
CA HIS A 382 -15.95 4.42 -22.47
C HIS A 382 -15.72 3.14 -21.65
N ARG A 383 -16.07 1.98 -22.25
CA ARG A 383 -16.05 0.66 -21.61
C ARG A 383 -15.03 -0.29 -22.26
N THR A 384 -14.99 -0.35 -23.60
CA THR A 384 -14.06 -1.25 -24.32
C THR A 384 -12.60 -0.85 -24.07
N VAL A 385 -11.70 -1.84 -24.09
CA VAL A 385 -10.24 -1.65 -23.99
C VAL A 385 -9.55 -2.25 -25.23
N PRO A 386 -9.40 -1.46 -26.30
CA PRO A 386 -8.56 -1.83 -27.45
C PRO A 386 -7.09 -1.99 -27.06
N PHE A 387 -6.40 -2.99 -27.59
CA PHE A 387 -4.98 -3.26 -27.32
C PHE A 387 -4.30 -3.96 -28.51
N VAL A 388 -2.96 -3.98 -28.53
CA VAL A 388 -2.15 -4.73 -29.53
C VAL A 388 -1.53 -5.96 -28.86
N ASN A 389 -0.61 -5.73 -27.93
CA ASN A 389 0.01 -6.77 -27.11
C ASN A 389 -0.44 -6.69 -25.64
N ASN A 390 -0.27 -7.80 -24.94
CA ASN A 390 -0.35 -7.94 -23.49
C ASN A 390 0.61 -9.05 -23.03
N HIS A 391 0.54 -9.42 -21.76
CA HIS A 391 1.43 -10.44 -21.17
C HIS A 391 1.15 -11.87 -21.69
N ASP A 392 -0.03 -12.15 -22.25
CA ASP A 392 -0.39 -13.47 -22.78
C ASP A 392 -0.18 -13.62 -24.27
N THR A 393 -0.18 -12.50 -24.99
CA THR A 393 0.01 -12.49 -26.45
C THR A 393 1.45 -12.24 -26.82
N TYR A 394 2.27 -11.67 -25.93
CA TYR A 394 3.70 -11.47 -26.13
C TYR A 394 4.51 -12.37 -25.19
N ARG A 395 5.01 -13.51 -25.70
CA ARG A 395 5.70 -14.55 -24.91
C ARG A 395 7.09 -14.88 -25.47
N PRO A 396 8.07 -13.98 -25.38
CA PRO A 396 9.42 -14.25 -25.87
C PRO A 396 10.12 -15.32 -25.01
N ILE A 397 10.95 -16.14 -25.64
CA ILE A 397 11.99 -16.93 -24.97
C ILE A 397 13.24 -16.07 -24.97
N VAL A 398 13.85 -15.88 -23.79
CA VAL A 398 15.03 -15.02 -23.63
C VAL A 398 16.22 -15.78 -23.07
N ASN A 399 17.43 -15.35 -23.42
CA ASN A 399 18.66 -15.83 -22.79
C ASN A 399 18.89 -15.19 -21.40
N THR A 400 19.99 -15.53 -20.74
CA THR A 400 20.34 -15.01 -19.39
C THR A 400 20.55 -13.49 -19.33
N GLN A 401 20.81 -12.84 -20.46
CA GLN A 401 20.94 -11.38 -20.58
C GLN A 401 19.60 -10.72 -20.94
N GLY A 402 18.54 -11.50 -21.15
CA GLY A 402 17.21 -11.03 -21.51
C GLY A 402 17.02 -10.74 -23.00
N ASN A 403 17.98 -11.17 -23.85
CA ASN A 403 17.88 -11.04 -25.30
C ASN A 403 16.98 -12.15 -25.86
N ILE A 404 16.15 -11.81 -26.85
CA ILE A 404 15.15 -12.73 -27.41
C ILE A 404 15.86 -13.78 -28.27
N THR A 405 15.59 -15.05 -28.00
CA THR A 405 16.12 -16.20 -28.76
C THR A 405 15.02 -17.02 -29.46
N GLY A 406 13.75 -16.71 -29.20
CA GLY A 406 12.60 -17.38 -29.82
C GLY A 406 11.28 -16.91 -29.21
N TRP A 407 10.20 -17.61 -29.55
CA TRP A 407 8.85 -17.34 -29.08
C TRP A 407 8.24 -18.59 -28.46
N ASN A 408 7.53 -18.42 -27.34
CA ASN A 408 6.84 -19.48 -26.64
C ASN A 408 5.37 -19.54 -27.12
N THR A 409 5.19 -19.90 -28.39
CA THR A 409 3.87 -19.95 -29.05
C THR A 409 2.88 -20.90 -28.38
N GLY A 410 3.37 -21.91 -27.65
CA GLY A 410 2.53 -22.83 -26.88
C GLY A 410 1.92 -22.23 -25.60
N GLN A 411 2.37 -21.05 -25.18
CA GLN A 411 1.83 -20.29 -24.04
C GLN A 411 1.20 -18.96 -24.47
N GLU A 412 1.06 -18.73 -25.77
CA GLU A 412 0.37 -17.55 -26.30
C GLU A 412 -1.14 -17.79 -26.35
N LEU A 413 -1.95 -16.85 -25.85
CA LEU A 413 -3.40 -16.89 -26.03
C LEU A 413 -3.83 -16.47 -27.45
N SER A 414 -2.95 -15.75 -28.15
CA SER A 414 -3.15 -15.28 -29.52
C SER A 414 -1.79 -14.91 -30.11
N PRO A 415 -1.60 -14.99 -31.45
CA PRO A 415 -0.30 -14.72 -32.07
C PRO A 415 0.31 -13.37 -31.66
N HIS A 416 1.59 -13.37 -31.32
CA HIS A 416 2.35 -12.17 -30.91
C HIS A 416 2.55 -11.16 -32.05
N VAL A 417 2.70 -9.89 -31.66
CA VAL A 417 3.22 -8.84 -32.54
C VAL A 417 4.58 -8.41 -31.97
N ASP A 418 5.62 -8.34 -32.79
CA ASP A 418 6.92 -7.81 -32.34
C ASP A 418 6.83 -6.28 -32.16
N PRO A 419 7.21 -5.72 -30.99
CA PRO A 419 7.29 -4.27 -30.75
C PRO A 419 8.16 -3.51 -31.75
N ARG A 420 9.03 -4.21 -32.48
CA ARG A 420 9.90 -3.64 -33.51
C ARG A 420 9.27 -3.68 -34.90
N GLU A 421 8.00 -4.07 -35.03
CA GLU A 421 7.32 -4.00 -36.32
C GLU A 421 7.03 -2.54 -36.71
N PRO A 422 7.42 -2.09 -37.93
CA PRO A 422 7.25 -0.71 -38.36
C PRO A 422 5.79 -0.21 -38.36
N ARG A 423 4.82 -1.12 -38.47
CA ARG A 423 3.38 -0.80 -38.49
C ARG A 423 2.77 -0.65 -37.10
N LEU A 424 3.53 -0.88 -36.03
CA LEU A 424 3.03 -0.78 -34.66
C LEU A 424 2.45 0.62 -34.40
N ALA A 425 3.15 1.69 -34.83
CA ALA A 425 2.69 3.06 -34.70
C ALA A 425 1.35 3.31 -35.41
N SER A 426 1.18 2.80 -36.64
CA SER A 426 -0.09 2.88 -37.38
C SER A 426 -1.23 2.20 -36.61
N ALA A 427 -1.00 1.00 -36.07
CA ALA A 427 -2.01 0.27 -35.31
C ALA A 427 -2.38 1.00 -34.02
N TYR A 428 -1.38 1.55 -33.30
CA TYR A 428 -1.59 2.36 -32.11
C TYR A 428 -2.36 3.66 -32.42
N ALA A 429 -2.11 4.30 -33.56
CA ALA A 429 -2.84 5.49 -33.99
C ALA A 429 -4.32 5.18 -34.26
N VAL A 430 -4.62 4.08 -34.96
CA VAL A 430 -6.00 3.61 -35.17
C VAL A 430 -6.68 3.29 -33.83
N MET A 431 -6.01 2.49 -32.99
CA MET A 431 -6.50 2.12 -31.65
C MET A 431 -6.83 3.35 -30.79
N HIS A 432 -5.94 4.34 -30.76
CA HIS A 432 -6.15 5.61 -30.05
C HIS A 432 -7.14 6.53 -30.74
N ALA A 433 -7.53 6.31 -32.00
CA ALA A 433 -8.54 7.08 -32.71
C ALA A 433 -9.96 6.46 -32.58
N MET A 434 -10.10 5.16 -32.36
CA MET A 434 -11.39 4.46 -32.18
C MET A 434 -11.94 4.47 -30.74
N ASP A 435 -13.25 4.39 -30.53
CA ASP A 435 -13.81 4.51 -29.17
C ASP A 435 -13.29 3.46 -28.19
N GLY A 436 -13.09 3.86 -26.93
CA GLY A 436 -12.61 2.95 -25.89
C GLY A 436 -11.58 3.62 -25.00
N ASN A 437 -11.02 2.82 -24.09
CA ASN A 437 -9.87 3.17 -23.29
C ASN A 437 -8.66 2.39 -23.84
N PRO A 438 -7.88 2.95 -24.79
CA PRO A 438 -6.76 2.21 -25.40
C PRO A 438 -5.73 1.78 -24.34
N GLN A 439 -5.30 0.53 -24.41
CA GLN A 439 -4.20 -0.02 -23.62
C GLN A 439 -2.90 -0.05 -24.42
N SER A 440 -1.82 0.43 -23.79
CA SER A 440 -0.44 0.28 -24.26
C SER A 440 0.30 -0.74 -23.40
N PHE A 441 1.07 -1.61 -24.02
CA PHE A 441 1.85 -2.65 -23.34
C PHE A 441 3.25 -2.17 -22.95
N PHE A 442 3.79 -2.67 -21.83
CA PHE A 442 5.11 -2.29 -21.35
C PHE A 442 6.20 -2.39 -22.43
N GLU A 443 6.31 -3.55 -23.10
CA GLU A 443 7.40 -3.81 -24.05
C GLU A 443 7.15 -3.22 -25.44
N ASP A 444 5.93 -2.72 -25.71
CA ASP A 444 5.64 -1.90 -26.88
C ASP A 444 6.12 -0.46 -26.65
N VAL A 445 5.92 0.07 -25.44
CA VAL A 445 6.27 1.45 -25.07
C VAL A 445 7.75 1.58 -24.75
N PHE A 446 8.36 0.58 -24.11
CA PHE A 446 9.74 0.59 -23.66
C PHE A 446 10.54 -0.58 -24.22
N ASN A 447 11.74 -0.29 -24.72
CA ASN A 447 12.61 -1.35 -25.21
C ASN A 447 13.31 -2.08 -24.07
N VAL A 448 12.99 -3.34 -23.92
CA VAL A 448 13.76 -4.29 -23.10
C VAL A 448 14.25 -5.49 -23.93
N ALA A 449 13.99 -5.49 -25.24
CA ALA A 449 14.37 -6.54 -26.15
C ALA A 449 15.77 -6.28 -26.74
N ASN A 450 16.65 -7.28 -26.64
CA ASN A 450 17.98 -7.27 -27.27
C ASN A 450 18.91 -6.13 -26.82
N THR A 451 18.66 -5.55 -25.65
CA THR A 451 19.50 -4.51 -25.03
C THR A 451 20.56 -5.09 -24.10
N SER A 452 20.52 -6.39 -23.79
CA SER A 452 21.24 -7.03 -22.68
C SER A 452 20.96 -6.39 -21.31
N GLN A 453 19.84 -5.65 -21.17
CA GLN A 453 19.48 -4.88 -19.98
C GLN A 453 18.06 -5.14 -19.46
N ARG A 454 17.35 -6.14 -20.02
CA ARG A 454 15.99 -6.51 -19.57
C ARG A 454 15.88 -6.59 -18.05
N PHE A 455 16.88 -7.18 -17.39
CA PHE A 455 16.88 -7.43 -15.96
C PHE A 455 17.66 -6.41 -15.13
N SER A 456 18.24 -5.36 -15.72
CA SER A 456 19.19 -4.46 -15.01
C SER A 456 19.08 -2.98 -15.36
N HIS A 457 18.15 -2.59 -16.22
CA HIS A 457 17.91 -1.18 -16.54
C HIS A 457 17.35 -0.42 -15.32
N ILE A 458 17.60 0.89 -15.27
CA ILE A 458 17.03 1.82 -14.29
C ILE A 458 15.88 2.61 -14.95
N PRO A 459 14.65 2.65 -14.37
CA PRO A 459 13.48 3.30 -14.97
C PRO A 459 13.69 4.73 -15.44
N SER A 460 14.43 5.52 -14.68
CA SER A 460 14.73 6.94 -14.96
C SER A 460 15.82 7.13 -16.01
N ASN A 461 16.58 6.09 -16.37
CA ASN A 461 17.66 6.18 -17.35
C ASN A 461 17.15 5.89 -18.76
N ILE A 462 16.99 6.95 -19.55
CA ILE A 462 16.47 6.88 -20.92
C ILE A 462 17.34 6.09 -21.90
N SER A 463 18.65 5.98 -21.62
CA SER A 463 19.57 5.20 -22.47
C SER A 463 19.47 3.71 -22.18
N GLN A 464 19.11 3.34 -20.96
CA GLN A 464 18.95 1.94 -20.55
C GLN A 464 17.54 1.40 -20.80
N LEU A 465 16.53 2.27 -20.69
CA LEU A 465 15.14 1.97 -20.96
C LEU A 465 14.57 3.01 -21.94
N PRO A 466 14.96 2.97 -23.22
CA PRO A 466 14.45 3.90 -24.22
C PRO A 466 12.96 3.65 -24.47
N GLN A 467 12.23 4.71 -24.77
CA GLN A 467 10.80 4.65 -25.08
C GLN A 467 10.55 4.79 -26.58
N HIS A 468 9.47 4.20 -27.07
CA HIS A 468 9.00 4.36 -28.44
C HIS A 468 8.40 5.77 -28.63
N THR A 469 9.06 6.61 -29.41
CA THR A 469 8.72 8.03 -29.61
C THR A 469 7.34 8.24 -30.22
N ASP A 470 6.98 7.47 -31.26
CA ASP A 470 5.66 7.58 -31.90
C ASP A 470 4.52 7.20 -30.95
N LEU A 471 4.64 6.09 -30.22
CA LEU A 471 3.64 5.68 -29.23
C LEU A 471 3.49 6.75 -28.15
N ALA A 472 4.61 7.26 -27.60
CA ALA A 472 4.61 8.34 -26.63
C ALA A 472 3.89 9.61 -27.17
N ASN A 473 4.13 9.96 -28.43
CA ASN A 473 3.46 11.09 -29.09
C ASN A 473 1.95 10.83 -29.27
N ILE A 474 1.56 9.66 -29.77
CA ILE A 474 0.15 9.27 -29.95
C ILE A 474 -0.60 9.34 -28.60
N ILE A 475 -0.01 8.83 -27.52
CA ILE A 475 -0.58 8.88 -26.16
C ILE A 475 -0.75 10.33 -25.70
N LYS A 476 0.26 11.18 -25.91
CA LYS A 476 0.21 12.60 -25.55
C LYS A 476 -0.88 13.34 -26.31
N LEU A 477 -0.94 13.15 -27.63
CA LEU A 477 -1.92 13.77 -28.51
C LEU A 477 -3.35 13.30 -28.20
N HIS A 478 -3.53 12.04 -27.80
CA HIS A 478 -4.83 11.52 -27.39
C HIS A 478 -5.45 12.33 -26.26
N GLY A 479 -4.65 12.70 -25.26
CA GLY A 479 -5.07 13.58 -24.18
C GLY A 479 -5.19 15.04 -24.60
N ALA A 480 -4.10 15.60 -25.14
CA ALA A 480 -3.97 17.03 -25.43
C ALA A 480 -4.99 17.54 -26.46
N LEU A 481 -5.23 16.75 -27.51
CA LEU A 481 -6.19 17.07 -28.56
C LEU A 481 -7.56 16.45 -28.29
N THR A 482 -7.81 15.95 -27.07
CA THR A 482 -9.10 15.41 -26.62
C THR A 482 -9.68 14.39 -27.60
N PHE A 483 -8.85 13.43 -28.00
CA PHE A 483 -9.37 12.26 -28.69
C PHE A 483 -10.46 11.68 -27.77
N LYS A 484 -11.57 11.25 -28.35
CA LYS A 484 -12.79 10.82 -27.64
C LYS A 484 -13.82 11.88 -27.27
N ALA A 485 -13.57 13.15 -27.59
CA ALA A 485 -14.65 14.13 -27.58
C ALA A 485 -15.63 13.84 -28.74
N GLY A 486 -16.81 13.33 -28.41
CA GLY A 486 -17.88 13.02 -29.38
C GLY A 486 -17.69 11.71 -30.15
N ASP A 487 -18.62 11.44 -31.08
CA ASP A 487 -18.54 10.29 -31.97
C ASP A 487 -17.35 10.43 -32.93
N TYR A 488 -16.72 9.31 -33.27
CA TYR A 488 -15.78 9.32 -34.38
C TYR A 488 -16.51 9.14 -35.72
N LYS A 489 -16.00 9.80 -36.76
CA LYS A 489 -16.46 9.62 -38.15
C LYS A 489 -15.40 8.86 -38.92
N VAL A 490 -15.83 7.85 -39.67
CA VAL A 490 -14.98 7.13 -40.63
C VAL A 490 -15.55 7.37 -42.01
N PRO A 491 -14.74 7.82 -42.98
CA PRO A 491 -15.14 7.80 -44.37
C PRO A 491 -15.36 6.34 -44.78
N SER A 492 -16.62 5.93 -44.91
CA SER A 492 -16.95 4.55 -45.28
C SER A 492 -16.53 4.27 -46.73
N SER A 493 -16.24 3.01 -47.06
CA SER A 493 -16.01 2.55 -48.44
C SER A 493 -17.26 2.61 -49.34
N GLN A 494 -18.38 3.19 -48.85
CA GLN A 494 -19.59 3.35 -49.65
C GLN A 494 -19.42 4.49 -50.66
N ALA A 495 -19.67 4.18 -51.94
CA ALA A 495 -19.55 5.08 -53.08
C ALA A 495 -20.39 6.39 -52.99
N SER A 496 -21.29 6.50 -52.01
CA SER A 496 -22.15 7.67 -51.77
C SER A 496 -21.57 8.70 -50.79
N PHE A 497 -20.51 8.35 -50.04
CA PHE A 497 -19.72 9.30 -49.26
C PHE A 497 -18.45 9.60 -50.05
N TRP A 498 -18.33 10.82 -50.57
CA TRP A 498 -17.37 11.22 -51.61
C TRP A 498 -15.90 11.19 -51.16
N ASN A 499 -15.33 9.99 -51.02
CA ASN A 499 -13.91 9.75 -50.97
C ASN A 499 -13.36 9.94 -52.39
N VAL A 500 -12.95 11.16 -52.75
CA VAL A 500 -12.07 11.34 -53.91
C VAL A 500 -10.67 10.96 -53.46
N VAL A 501 -10.40 9.67 -53.55
CA VAL A 501 -9.07 9.08 -53.51
C VAL A 501 -8.32 9.62 -54.74
N THR A 502 -7.12 10.19 -54.57
CA THR A 502 -6.34 10.65 -55.72
C THR A 502 -5.90 9.46 -56.57
N SER A 503 -5.47 9.69 -57.81
CA SER A 503 -5.07 8.62 -58.73
C SER A 503 -3.90 7.74 -58.25
N SER A 504 -3.25 8.11 -57.13
CA SER A 504 -2.12 7.40 -56.50
C SER A 504 -2.47 6.63 -55.23
N THR A 505 -3.72 6.68 -54.75
CA THR A 505 -4.11 6.12 -53.45
C THR A 505 -5.01 4.89 -53.62
N ASN A 506 -4.78 3.85 -52.81
CA ASN A 506 -5.64 2.68 -52.72
C ASN A 506 -6.59 2.86 -51.52
N ASN A 507 -7.91 2.75 -51.74
CA ASN A 507 -8.89 2.93 -50.66
C ASN A 507 -8.82 1.85 -49.56
N GLN A 508 -8.07 0.78 -49.80
CA GLN A 508 -7.80 -0.27 -48.83
C GLN A 508 -6.58 0.06 -47.94
N ASP A 509 -5.70 0.95 -48.39
CA ASP A 509 -4.39 1.22 -47.76
C ASP A 509 -4.38 2.47 -46.89
N ILE A 510 -5.52 3.16 -46.74
CA ILE A 510 -5.67 4.30 -45.82
C ILE A 510 -6.97 4.19 -45.02
N ILE A 511 -6.86 4.45 -43.71
CA ILE A 511 -8.00 4.71 -42.84
C ILE A 511 -7.88 6.12 -42.27
N VAL A 512 -9.00 6.83 -42.22
CA VAL A 512 -9.11 8.17 -41.64
C VAL A 512 -10.22 8.15 -40.60
N ILE A 513 -9.95 8.72 -39.42
CA ILE A 513 -10.87 8.78 -38.29
C ILE A 513 -10.88 10.21 -37.77
N GLU A 514 -12.00 10.91 -37.99
CA GLU A 514 -12.22 12.25 -37.45
C GLU A 514 -12.84 12.17 -36.05
N ARG A 515 -12.30 12.94 -35.10
CA ARG A 515 -12.83 13.12 -33.73
C ARG A 515 -13.53 14.47 -33.60
N SER A 516 -14.57 14.65 -34.41
CA SER A 516 -15.27 15.93 -34.56
C SER A 516 -14.27 17.08 -34.87
N GLN A 517 -14.50 18.28 -34.34
CA GLN A 517 -13.65 19.47 -34.55
C GLN A 517 -12.34 19.47 -33.73
N ASN A 518 -11.87 18.32 -33.26
CA ASN A 518 -10.68 18.25 -32.39
C ASN A 518 -9.43 17.79 -33.14
N ALA A 519 -9.53 16.67 -33.86
CA ALA A 519 -8.43 16.09 -34.62
C ALA A 519 -8.94 15.12 -35.70
N ILE A 520 -8.17 14.97 -36.76
CA ILE A 520 -8.32 13.94 -37.80
C ILE A 520 -7.07 13.06 -37.74
N ILE A 521 -7.26 11.77 -37.47
CA ILE A 521 -6.18 10.79 -37.40
C ILE A 521 -6.24 9.96 -38.66
N CYS A 522 -5.13 9.83 -39.38
CA CYS A 522 -5.02 8.91 -40.50
C CYS A 522 -3.89 7.90 -40.26
N ALA A 523 -4.09 6.69 -40.77
CA ALA A 523 -3.11 5.62 -40.73
C ALA A 523 -3.08 4.86 -42.06
N THR A 524 -1.91 4.33 -42.40
CA THR A 524 -1.66 3.51 -43.59
C THR A 524 -0.77 2.33 -43.23
N ASP A 525 -0.99 1.20 -43.89
CA ASP A 525 -0.12 0.02 -43.88
C ASP A 525 0.77 -0.07 -45.13
N ASN A 526 0.65 0.89 -46.06
CA ASN A 526 1.43 0.95 -47.30
C ASN A 526 2.91 1.23 -47.01
N TRP A 527 3.78 0.46 -47.64
CA TRP A 527 5.22 0.55 -47.43
C TRP A 527 5.86 1.81 -48.00
N ALA A 528 5.55 2.17 -49.24
CA ALA A 528 6.42 3.06 -50.02
C ALA A 528 5.70 4.32 -50.51
N THR A 529 4.37 4.29 -50.56
CA THR A 529 3.58 5.36 -51.19
C THR A 529 2.76 6.06 -50.13
N ASP A 530 3.00 7.37 -49.97
CA ASP A 530 2.14 8.22 -49.16
C ASP A 530 0.71 8.12 -49.67
N GLN A 531 -0.24 8.06 -48.74
CA GLN A 531 -1.66 8.01 -49.08
C GLN A 531 -2.28 9.37 -48.81
N ASP A 532 -3.27 9.79 -49.59
CA ASP A 532 -4.04 11.00 -49.33
C ASP A 532 -5.51 10.83 -49.70
N CYS A 533 -6.40 11.47 -48.94
CA CYS A 533 -7.83 11.29 -49.11
C CYS A 533 -8.58 12.60 -48.84
N TRP A 534 -9.52 12.93 -49.72
CA TRP A 534 -10.54 13.94 -49.45
C TRP A 534 -11.62 13.34 -48.56
N ILE A 535 -11.86 13.98 -47.41
CA ILE A 535 -12.92 13.59 -46.48
C ILE A 535 -13.92 14.73 -46.27
N ASP A 536 -15.16 14.36 -45.94
CA ASP A 536 -16.11 15.28 -45.31
C ASP A 536 -15.70 15.51 -43.85
N THR A 537 -15.89 16.74 -43.36
CA THR A 537 -15.38 17.16 -42.06
C THR A 537 -16.28 18.15 -41.32
N ASP A 538 -16.28 18.08 -39.99
CA ASP A 538 -17.01 19.01 -39.11
C ASP A 538 -16.27 20.32 -38.86
N PHE A 539 -15.00 20.41 -39.26
CA PHE A 539 -14.25 21.64 -39.14
C PHE A 539 -14.86 22.75 -40.00
N ALA A 540 -14.78 23.99 -39.52
CA ALA A 540 -15.29 25.15 -40.24
C ALA A 540 -14.43 25.47 -41.48
N ILE A 541 -15.06 26.01 -42.53
CA ILE A 541 -14.37 26.49 -43.74
C ILE A 541 -13.29 27.50 -43.35
N GLY A 542 -12.10 27.38 -43.95
CA GLY A 542 -10.96 28.24 -43.66
C GLY A 542 -10.13 27.81 -42.44
N THR A 543 -10.53 26.77 -41.71
CA THR A 543 -9.70 26.19 -40.66
C THR A 543 -8.40 25.66 -41.28
N VAL A 544 -7.25 26.11 -40.79
CA VAL A 544 -5.94 25.63 -41.21
C VAL A 544 -5.49 24.53 -40.26
N LEU A 545 -5.23 23.34 -40.79
CA LEU A 545 -4.78 22.17 -40.04
C LEU A 545 -3.29 21.91 -40.31
N LYS A 546 -2.57 21.48 -39.28
CA LYS A 546 -1.21 20.93 -39.38
C LYS A 546 -1.16 19.52 -38.81
N ASP A 547 -0.17 18.76 -39.24
CA ASP A 547 0.15 17.45 -38.68
C ASP A 547 0.97 17.59 -37.38
N TYR A 548 0.46 17.01 -36.29
CA TYR A 548 1.10 16.95 -34.98
C TYR A 548 1.87 15.63 -34.76
N SER A 549 1.85 14.69 -35.71
CA SER A 549 2.78 13.55 -35.69
C SER A 549 4.21 13.97 -36.04
N GLY A 550 4.37 15.08 -36.79
CA GLY A 550 5.65 15.57 -37.28
C GLY A 550 6.09 14.93 -38.60
N GLY A 551 5.28 14.05 -39.19
CA GLY A 551 5.59 13.38 -40.45
C GLY A 551 5.44 14.27 -41.69
N ILE A 552 4.57 15.28 -41.61
CA ILE A 552 4.20 16.17 -42.73
C ILE A 552 4.36 17.64 -42.32
N SER A 553 5.19 18.39 -43.05
CA SER A 553 5.51 19.79 -42.74
C SER A 553 4.55 20.83 -43.35
N THR A 554 3.69 20.40 -44.28
CA THR A 554 2.73 21.28 -44.96
C THR A 554 1.41 21.35 -44.20
N THR A 555 0.72 22.49 -44.31
CA THR A 555 -0.64 22.67 -43.78
C THR A 555 -1.68 22.36 -44.85
N THR A 556 -2.88 21.96 -44.43
CA THR A 556 -4.07 21.84 -45.29
C THR A 556 -5.17 22.78 -44.78
N THR A 557 -6.06 23.24 -45.67
CA THR A 557 -7.14 24.17 -45.32
C THR A 557 -8.49 23.53 -45.62
N VAL A 558 -9.42 23.65 -44.68
CA VAL A 558 -10.79 23.15 -44.86
C VAL A 558 -11.52 24.00 -45.89
N LEU A 559 -12.10 23.35 -46.88
CA LEU A 559 -12.87 23.95 -47.96
C LEU A 559 -14.36 23.77 -47.75
N GLY A 560 -15.16 24.55 -48.47
CA GLY A 560 -16.61 24.37 -48.52
C GLY A 560 -17.02 23.07 -49.21
N PRO A 561 -18.32 22.74 -49.18
CA PRO A 561 -18.84 21.55 -49.84
C PRO A 561 -18.55 21.52 -51.34
N GLN A 562 -18.38 20.32 -51.89
CA GLN A 562 -18.39 20.14 -53.35
C GLN A 562 -19.76 20.52 -53.93
N PRO A 563 -19.86 20.88 -55.23
CA PRO A 563 -21.15 21.12 -55.87
C PRO A 563 -22.11 19.92 -55.68
N GLY A 564 -23.25 20.15 -55.01
CA GLY A 564 -24.23 19.11 -54.68
C GLY A 564 -24.01 18.37 -53.35
N GLY A 565 -22.93 18.67 -52.62
CA GLY A 565 -22.67 18.17 -51.26
C GLY A 565 -23.15 19.13 -50.17
N SER A 566 -23.31 18.61 -48.95
CA SER A 566 -23.77 19.39 -47.78
C SER A 566 -22.71 19.57 -46.68
N ALA A 567 -21.56 18.90 -46.77
CA ALA A 567 -20.50 18.91 -45.75
C ALA A 567 -19.23 19.64 -46.22
N ASN A 568 -18.52 20.29 -45.30
CA ASN A 568 -17.20 20.86 -45.56
C ASN A 568 -16.20 19.74 -45.82
N ARG A 569 -15.08 20.03 -46.50
CA ARG A 569 -14.13 18.98 -46.87
C ARG A 569 -12.68 19.39 -46.74
N VAL A 570 -11.82 18.42 -46.53
CA VAL A 570 -10.37 18.62 -46.42
C VAL A 570 -9.63 17.43 -47.03
N ASN A 571 -8.51 17.70 -47.70
CA ASN A 571 -7.56 16.65 -48.08
C ASN A 571 -6.58 16.46 -46.93
N VAL A 572 -6.53 15.23 -46.42
CA VAL A 572 -5.54 14.81 -45.43
C VAL A 572 -4.57 13.82 -46.04
N LYS A 573 -3.29 14.04 -45.76
CA LYS A 573 -2.20 13.16 -46.20
C LYS A 573 -1.74 12.29 -45.03
N CYS A 574 -1.44 11.03 -45.31
CA CYS A 574 -0.84 10.06 -44.41
C CYS A 574 0.48 9.60 -45.02
N ARG A 575 1.58 9.73 -44.28
CA ARG A 575 2.89 9.30 -44.77
C ARG A 575 2.98 7.77 -44.75
N ALA A 576 3.64 7.17 -45.75
CA ALA A 576 3.85 5.73 -45.80
C ALA A 576 4.61 5.20 -44.57
N VAL A 577 4.64 3.88 -44.40
CA VAL A 577 5.39 3.18 -43.34
C VAL A 577 6.91 3.26 -43.56
N GLY A 578 7.39 3.33 -44.82
CA GLY A 578 8.76 3.68 -45.18
C GLY A 578 9.79 2.53 -45.27
N TYR A 579 9.39 1.26 -45.18
CA TYR A 579 10.31 0.11 -45.21
C TYR A 579 10.12 -0.74 -46.47
N PRO A 580 11.16 -1.37 -47.07
CA PRO A 580 12.59 -1.31 -46.74
C PRO A 580 13.39 -0.25 -47.52
N SER A 581 12.73 0.60 -48.31
CA SER A 581 13.36 1.55 -49.25
C SER A 581 14.04 2.77 -48.60
N PHE A 582 13.82 3.00 -47.31
CA PHE A 582 14.53 4.00 -46.50
C PHE A 582 15.28 3.27 -45.39
N THR A 583 16.44 3.80 -44.95
CA THR A 583 17.32 3.14 -43.96
C THR A 583 16.56 2.91 -42.66
N TYR A 584 16.00 1.71 -42.54
CA TYR A 584 15.32 1.26 -41.34
C TYR A 584 16.37 1.00 -40.28
N SER A 585 16.17 1.64 -39.13
CA SER A 585 16.93 1.32 -37.96
C SER A 585 16.06 0.47 -37.05
N THR A 586 16.60 -0.68 -36.67
CA THR A 586 16.07 -1.53 -35.59
C THR A 586 16.40 -0.95 -34.20
N SER A 587 17.05 0.21 -34.14
CA SER A 587 17.34 0.93 -32.90
C SER A 587 16.13 1.75 -32.47
N TYR A 588 15.69 1.54 -31.23
CA TYR A 588 14.60 2.32 -30.60
C TYR A 588 14.86 3.84 -30.54
N SER A 589 16.11 4.28 -30.72
CA SER A 589 16.50 5.69 -30.84
C SER A 589 16.11 6.34 -32.15
N ASP A 590 15.83 5.54 -33.18
CA ASP A 590 15.70 5.98 -34.57
C ASP A 590 14.27 5.83 -35.09
N HIS A 591 13.36 5.29 -34.27
CA HIS A 591 11.92 5.44 -34.46
C HIS A 591 11.65 6.95 -34.32
N GLY A 592 11.36 7.66 -35.42
CA GLY A 592 11.24 9.12 -35.38
C GLY A 592 11.75 9.90 -36.61
N VAL A 593 12.54 9.30 -37.52
CA VAL A 593 13.27 10.06 -38.57
C VAL A 593 12.54 10.11 -39.93
N HIS A 594 11.20 10.10 -39.90
CA HIS A 594 10.25 10.24 -41.02
C HIS A 594 9.88 8.95 -41.78
N TYR A 595 8.56 8.81 -42.05
CA TYR A 595 7.77 7.62 -42.45
C TYR A 595 7.28 6.81 -41.25
N HIS A 596 6.08 7.14 -40.77
CA HIS A 596 5.51 6.60 -39.52
C HIS A 596 4.24 5.76 -39.74
N GLY A 597 3.71 5.74 -40.97
CA GLY A 597 2.44 5.11 -41.25
C GLY A 597 1.21 5.76 -40.58
N TYR A 598 1.36 6.93 -39.93
CA TYR A 598 0.25 7.71 -39.38
C TYR A 598 0.49 9.23 -39.45
N ALA A 599 -0.59 10.01 -39.36
CA ALA A 599 -0.56 11.46 -39.12
C ALA A 599 -1.76 11.92 -38.27
N VAL A 600 -1.60 13.05 -37.58
CA VAL A 600 -2.62 13.64 -36.70
C VAL A 600 -2.84 15.10 -37.06
N TRP A 601 -3.87 15.36 -37.84
CA TRP A 601 -4.23 16.70 -38.31
C TRP A 601 -5.13 17.41 -37.30
N ALA A 602 -4.71 18.58 -36.82
CA ALA A 602 -5.53 19.43 -35.95
C ALA A 602 -5.27 20.92 -36.24
N PRO A 603 -6.12 21.85 -35.75
CA PRO A 603 -5.93 23.28 -35.99
C PRO A 603 -4.53 23.78 -35.60
N VAL A 604 -4.00 24.70 -36.41
CA VAL A 604 -2.78 25.43 -36.05
C VAL A 604 -2.98 26.19 -34.73
N GLY A 605 -1.91 26.36 -33.95
CA GLY A 605 -1.93 27.10 -32.69
C GLY A 605 -2.15 26.26 -31.42
N ARG A 606 -2.45 24.96 -31.54
CA ARG A 606 -2.66 24.05 -30.38
C ARG A 606 -1.37 23.45 -29.80
N GLN A 607 -0.18 23.86 -30.27
CA GLN A 607 1.10 23.29 -29.78
C GLN A 607 1.27 23.44 -28.26
N ASN A 608 0.85 24.58 -27.71
CA ASN A 608 0.92 24.83 -26.27
C ASN A 608 0.06 23.86 -25.45
N GLU A 609 -1.07 23.41 -25.99
CA GLU A 609 -1.92 22.39 -25.35
C GLU A 609 -1.22 21.02 -25.31
N VAL A 610 -0.48 20.69 -26.38
CA VAL A 610 0.29 19.44 -26.48
C VAL A 610 1.50 19.45 -25.54
N ASP A 611 2.32 20.50 -25.60
CA ASP A 611 3.58 20.59 -24.84
C ASP A 611 3.32 20.61 -23.32
N ASN A 612 2.22 21.27 -22.90
CA ASN A 612 1.88 21.41 -21.49
C ASN A 612 0.79 20.44 -21.00
N TYR A 613 0.34 19.49 -21.84
CA TYR A 613 -0.67 18.53 -21.41
C TYR A 613 -0.16 17.73 -20.21
N SER A 614 -0.85 17.88 -19.08
CA SER A 614 -0.59 17.09 -17.88
C SER A 614 -1.87 16.99 -17.07
N ARG A 615 -2.02 15.86 -16.37
CA ARG A 615 -3.11 15.70 -15.41
C ARG A 615 -2.71 16.26 -14.06
N GLY A 616 -3.70 16.85 -13.39
CA GLY A 616 -3.58 17.23 -11.99
C GLY A 616 -3.43 15.99 -11.09
N PRO A 617 -2.82 16.15 -9.91
CA PRO A 617 -2.71 15.06 -8.95
C PRO A 617 -4.08 14.61 -8.45
N ILE A 618 -4.17 13.33 -8.10
CA ILE A 618 -5.28 12.68 -7.41
C ILE A 618 -4.92 12.61 -5.92
N THR A 619 -5.90 12.80 -5.05
CA THR A 619 -5.73 12.60 -3.60
C THR A 619 -5.84 11.12 -3.27
N THR A 620 -4.97 10.61 -2.41
CA THR A 620 -5.00 9.21 -1.96
C THR A 620 -5.80 9.11 -0.67
N THR A 621 -6.66 8.10 -0.57
CA THR A 621 -7.30 7.68 0.69
C THR A 621 -7.16 6.17 0.81
N GLN A 622 -6.77 5.71 2.00
CA GLN A 622 -6.56 4.30 2.36
C GLN A 622 -7.15 4.05 3.75
N GLU A 623 -7.72 2.87 3.98
CA GLU A 623 -8.36 2.48 5.24
C GLU A 623 -7.88 1.11 5.69
N TRP A 624 -7.33 1.03 6.90
CA TRP A 624 -6.88 -0.18 7.55
C TRP A 624 -7.99 -0.77 8.41
N GLU A 625 -8.14 -2.10 8.37
CA GLU A 625 -9.07 -2.85 9.22
C GLU A 625 -8.23 -3.38 10.38
N MET A 626 -8.52 -2.94 11.61
CA MET A 626 -7.80 -3.33 12.82
C MET A 626 -8.44 -4.60 13.40
N GLU A 627 -8.22 -5.72 12.72
CA GLU A 627 -8.70 -7.03 13.12
C GLU A 627 -7.50 -8.01 13.20
N ASP A 628 -7.51 -8.93 14.17
CA ASP A 628 -6.40 -9.84 14.53
C ASP A 628 -6.09 -10.86 13.43
N ASP A 629 -5.08 -10.61 12.60
CA ASP A 629 -4.71 -11.51 11.53
C ASP A 629 -3.24 -11.93 11.56
N LEU A 630 -2.79 -12.66 10.54
CA LEU A 630 -1.40 -13.10 10.48
C LEU A 630 -0.41 -11.91 10.31
N GLY A 631 -0.92 -10.77 9.87
CA GLY A 631 -0.20 -9.53 9.65
C GLY A 631 0.30 -8.90 10.94
N ASP A 632 -0.41 -9.03 12.06
CA ASP A 632 -0.01 -8.54 13.38
C ASP A 632 0.51 -9.63 14.34
N SER A 633 0.19 -10.91 14.09
CA SER A 633 0.51 -12.02 14.99
C SER A 633 1.81 -12.78 14.67
N HIS A 634 2.58 -12.39 13.64
CA HIS A 634 3.84 -13.03 13.27
C HIS A 634 4.99 -12.03 13.11
N CYS A 635 6.15 -12.35 13.66
CA CYS A 635 7.31 -11.45 13.65
C CYS A 635 8.01 -11.24 12.32
N GLU A 636 7.73 -12.12 11.37
CA GLU A 636 8.22 -11.99 9.99
C GLU A 636 7.16 -11.36 9.07
N SER A 637 5.94 -11.09 9.60
CA SER A 637 4.95 -10.22 8.95
C SER A 637 5.34 -8.75 9.14
N LEU A 638 4.57 -7.83 8.57
CA LEU A 638 4.81 -6.40 8.78
C LEU A 638 4.38 -5.88 10.17
N VAL A 639 3.76 -6.73 10.99
CA VAL A 639 3.26 -6.44 12.33
C VAL A 639 2.24 -5.28 12.32
N GLN A 640 1.34 -5.26 11.34
CA GLN A 640 0.31 -4.22 11.16
C GLN A 640 -1.10 -4.80 11.15
N GLY A 641 -2.08 -4.00 11.58
CA GLY A 641 -3.44 -4.44 11.85
C GLY A 641 -3.62 -4.82 13.31
N GLY A 642 -4.46 -5.81 13.58
CA GLY A 642 -4.73 -6.29 14.93
C GLY A 642 -5.73 -5.44 15.70
N ARG A 643 -6.61 -6.09 16.45
CA ARG A 643 -7.51 -5.43 17.40
C ARG A 643 -6.68 -4.86 18.54
N LEU A 644 -7.15 -3.79 19.16
CA LEU A 644 -6.61 -3.43 20.46
C LEU A 644 -6.89 -4.56 21.46
N PRO A 645 -5.87 -5.05 22.19
CA PRO A 645 -6.04 -6.14 23.12
C PRO A 645 -6.83 -5.73 24.36
N ALA A 646 -7.67 -6.62 24.87
CA ALA A 646 -8.41 -6.40 26.11
C ALA A 646 -7.47 -6.24 27.30
N ASN A 647 -7.86 -5.40 28.28
CA ASN A 647 -7.10 -5.14 29.51
C ASN A 647 -5.65 -4.70 29.26
N SER A 648 -5.37 -3.96 28.20
CA SER A 648 -4.01 -3.63 27.79
C SER A 648 -3.93 -2.25 27.17
N CYS A 649 -2.89 -1.48 27.50
CA CYS A 649 -2.60 -0.21 26.84
C CYS A 649 -1.66 -0.36 25.65
N SER A 650 -1.41 -1.59 25.20
CA SER A 650 -0.43 -1.92 24.18
C SER A 650 -0.74 -1.25 22.85
N TYR A 651 0.32 -0.81 22.16
CA TYR A 651 0.21 -0.24 20.82
C TYR A 651 -0.06 -1.31 19.77
N ARG A 652 -0.94 -1.00 18.82
CA ARG A 652 -1.06 -1.67 17.52
C ARG A 652 -0.58 -0.75 16.42
N ILE A 653 0.22 -1.29 15.50
CA ILE A 653 0.61 -0.56 14.30
C ILE A 653 -0.54 -0.66 13.31
N VAL A 654 -1.07 0.48 12.90
CA VAL A 654 -2.12 0.53 11.86
C VAL A 654 -1.49 0.18 10.51
N GLY A 655 -0.43 0.90 10.15
CA GLY A 655 0.27 0.80 8.87
C GLY A 655 1.04 2.08 8.58
N LYS A 656 1.54 2.22 7.34
CA LYS A 656 2.33 3.39 6.92
C LYS A 656 1.74 4.10 5.71
N ILE A 657 1.94 5.41 5.66
CA ILE A 657 1.67 6.26 4.49
C ILE A 657 2.95 6.96 4.02
N PHE A 658 3.02 7.29 2.73
CA PHE A 658 4.13 8.06 2.17
C PHE A 658 3.67 9.46 1.77
N SER A 659 4.01 10.45 2.59
CA SER A 659 3.46 11.81 2.53
C SER A 659 4.51 12.81 2.06
N LYS A 660 4.09 13.84 1.32
CA LYS A 660 4.96 14.96 0.92
C LYS A 660 5.02 16.02 2.02
N SER A 661 6.15 16.71 2.12
CA SER A 661 6.30 17.92 2.95
C SER A 661 5.26 18.99 2.59
N GLY A 662 4.72 19.67 3.61
CA GLY A 662 3.69 20.70 3.52
C GLY A 662 2.29 20.17 3.14
N SER A 663 2.06 18.85 3.14
CA SER A 663 0.73 18.29 2.90
C SER A 663 -0.03 18.02 4.18
N SER A 664 -1.34 18.24 4.13
CA SER A 664 -2.27 17.86 5.18
C SER A 664 -2.51 16.35 5.13
N VAL A 665 -2.35 15.69 6.26
CA VAL A 665 -2.79 14.32 6.50
C VAL A 665 -4.10 14.41 7.29
N ASN A 666 -5.20 13.98 6.67
CA ASN A 666 -6.48 13.87 7.35
C ASN A 666 -6.68 12.42 7.81
N TYR A 667 -7.22 12.24 9.00
CA TYR A 667 -7.46 10.91 9.57
C TYR A 667 -8.85 10.80 10.18
N ASP A 668 -9.40 9.60 10.09
CA ASP A 668 -10.61 9.18 10.79
C ASP A 668 -10.30 7.87 11.54
N PHE A 669 -10.55 7.87 12.86
CA PHE A 669 -10.68 6.65 13.65
C PHE A 669 -12.16 6.27 13.70
N ILE A 670 -12.50 5.09 13.18
CA ILE A 670 -13.88 4.61 13.03
C ILE A 670 -14.04 3.39 13.92
N GLU A 671 -14.77 3.56 15.00
CA GLU A 671 -15.05 2.50 15.98
C GLU A 671 -15.98 1.43 15.37
N ASP A 672 -15.81 0.15 15.76
CA ASP A 672 -16.76 -0.89 15.37
C ASP A 672 -18.11 -0.68 16.07
N ALA A 673 -19.21 -0.86 15.33
CA ALA A 673 -20.54 -0.59 15.83
C ALA A 673 -20.97 -1.52 17.00
N LEU A 674 -20.30 -2.66 17.17
CA LEU A 674 -20.57 -3.62 18.26
C LEU A 674 -19.72 -3.38 19.50
N GLU A 675 -18.71 -2.51 19.41
CA GLU A 675 -17.69 -2.32 20.42
C GLU A 675 -17.53 -0.81 20.65
N THR A 676 -18.44 -0.22 21.43
CA THR A 676 -18.58 1.24 21.51
C THR A 676 -18.20 1.83 22.86
N GLY A 677 -17.72 3.07 22.85
CA GLY A 677 -17.55 3.89 24.04
C GLY A 677 -16.20 3.70 24.74
N VAL A 678 -15.19 3.20 24.03
CA VAL A 678 -13.82 3.09 24.55
C VAL A 678 -13.02 4.34 24.16
N ASP A 679 -12.21 4.85 25.09
CA ASP A 679 -11.30 5.96 24.82
C ASP A 679 -9.99 5.42 24.23
N ASN A 680 -9.63 5.92 23.06
CA ASN A 680 -8.49 5.44 22.27
C ASN A 680 -7.67 6.61 21.76
N CYS A 681 -6.36 6.38 21.59
CA CYS A 681 -5.44 7.33 20.97
C CYS A 681 -5.01 6.84 19.59
N LEU A 682 -5.03 7.73 18.60
CA LEU A 682 -4.41 7.57 17.28
C LEU A 682 -3.20 8.50 17.20
N GLU A 683 -2.04 7.92 16.94
CA GLU A 683 -0.75 8.60 16.99
C GLU A 683 0.04 8.40 15.69
N PHE A 684 0.82 9.40 15.32
CA PHE A 684 1.58 9.44 14.06
C PHE A 684 3.05 9.72 14.34
N TYR A 685 3.94 9.02 13.62
CA TYR A 685 5.38 9.08 13.84
C TYR A 685 6.16 9.09 12.53
N TYR A 686 7.31 9.76 12.51
CA TYR A 686 8.33 9.48 11.51
C TYR A 686 8.96 8.09 11.74
N LEU A 687 9.58 7.51 10.70
CA LEU A 687 10.35 6.25 10.85
C LEU A 687 11.50 6.35 11.85
N THR A 688 11.98 7.56 12.12
CA THR A 688 13.01 7.85 13.13
C THR A 688 12.49 7.76 14.57
N GLY A 689 11.20 7.51 14.79
CA GLY A 689 10.57 7.42 16.11
C GLY A 689 10.06 8.75 16.66
N GLU A 690 10.30 9.87 15.98
CA GLU A 690 9.76 11.18 16.38
C GLU A 690 8.23 11.22 16.21
N LYS A 691 7.52 11.56 17.29
CA LYS A 691 6.06 11.75 17.25
C LYS A 691 5.72 13.04 16.51
N LEU A 692 4.87 12.90 15.52
CA LEU A 692 4.33 14.00 14.71
C LEU A 692 3.05 14.57 15.27
N HIS A 693 2.13 13.69 15.62
CA HIS A 693 0.77 14.06 15.95
C HIS A 693 0.12 13.00 16.83
N CYS A 694 -0.81 13.42 17.68
CA CYS A 694 -1.62 12.53 18.48
C CYS A 694 -3.01 13.13 18.71
N GLN A 695 -4.03 12.29 18.67
CA GLN A 695 -5.37 12.62 19.15
C GLN A 695 -5.97 11.43 19.88
N CYS A 696 -6.52 11.68 21.06
CA CYS A 696 -7.31 10.71 21.80
C CYS A 696 -8.78 11.12 21.86
N GLY A 697 -9.66 10.15 22.01
CA GLY A 697 -11.08 10.40 22.17
C GLY A 697 -11.90 9.12 22.32
N THR A 698 -13.08 9.29 22.92
CA THR A 698 -14.08 8.23 23.03
C THR A 698 -14.88 8.09 21.74
N GLY A 699 -15.00 6.86 21.25
CA GLY A 699 -15.76 6.55 20.04
C GLY A 699 -15.08 6.97 18.75
N THR A 700 -15.87 7.22 17.69
CA THR A 700 -15.33 7.67 16.39
C THR A 700 -14.91 9.13 16.45
N PHE A 701 -13.68 9.44 16.02
CA PHE A 701 -13.16 10.80 15.94
C PHE A 701 -12.32 11.04 14.69
N SER A 702 -12.13 12.31 14.33
CA SER A 702 -11.38 12.72 13.14
C SER A 702 -10.56 13.97 13.40
N GLY A 703 -9.60 14.22 12.52
CA GLY A 703 -8.75 15.40 12.57
C GLY A 703 -7.76 15.47 11.41
N SER A 704 -6.83 16.41 11.51
CA SER A 704 -5.77 16.57 10.54
C SER A 704 -4.53 17.22 11.14
N PHE A 705 -3.38 16.96 10.52
CA PHE A 705 -2.12 17.64 10.82
C PHE A 705 -1.36 17.91 9.52
N THR A 706 -0.44 18.87 9.55
CA THR A 706 0.46 19.13 8.41
C THR A 706 1.77 18.40 8.65
N ASN A 707 2.26 17.70 7.63
CA ASN A 707 3.53 17.02 7.68
C ASN A 707 4.65 17.92 7.14
N ASP A 708 5.71 18.12 7.91
CA ASP A 708 6.78 19.07 7.57
C ASP A 708 7.88 18.47 6.69
N SER A 709 8.00 17.15 6.58
CA SER A 709 9.04 16.48 5.78
C SER A 709 8.47 15.45 4.82
N THR A 710 9.10 15.26 3.65
CA THR A 710 8.67 14.19 2.73
C THR A 710 9.19 12.86 3.24
N GLY A 711 8.31 11.87 3.42
CA GLY A 711 8.73 10.58 3.91
C GLY A 711 7.60 9.68 4.36
N TRP A 712 7.98 8.59 5.00
CA TRP A 712 7.07 7.63 5.61
C TRP A 712 6.57 8.13 6.96
N ILE A 713 5.26 7.97 7.18
CA ILE A 713 4.61 8.22 8.47
C ILE A 713 3.96 6.90 8.92
N ILE A 714 4.26 6.49 10.15
CA ILE A 714 3.63 5.32 10.79
C ILE A 714 2.42 5.83 11.59
N ALA A 715 1.28 5.17 11.43
CA ALA A 715 0.11 5.36 12.30
C ALA A 715 0.04 4.22 13.33
N LYS A 716 -0.21 4.56 14.60
CA LYS A 716 -0.32 3.64 15.72
C LYS A 716 -1.59 3.94 16.51
N ILE A 717 -2.22 2.91 17.06
CA ILE A 717 -3.37 3.07 17.97
C ILE A 717 -3.12 2.36 19.30
N ARG A 718 -3.75 2.86 20.36
CA ARG A 718 -3.80 2.21 21.68
C ARG A 718 -5.06 2.62 22.44
N HIS A 719 -5.36 1.88 23.50
CA HIS A 719 -6.28 2.34 24.53
C HIS A 719 -5.70 3.55 25.30
N ASN A 720 -6.57 4.47 25.70
CA ASN A 720 -6.21 5.64 26.50
C ASN A 720 -6.55 5.39 27.98
N PRO A 721 -5.57 5.14 28.87
CA PRO A 721 -5.80 5.00 30.32
C PRO A 721 -6.14 6.32 31.02
N GLY A 722 -6.28 7.43 30.29
CA GLY A 722 -6.51 8.77 30.82
C GLY A 722 -5.27 9.68 30.78
N ASP A 723 -4.21 9.25 30.09
CA ASP A 723 -2.96 10.00 29.89
C ASP A 723 -2.99 10.90 28.65
N GLY A 724 -3.98 10.73 27.77
CA GLY A 724 -4.10 11.50 26.55
C GLY A 724 -2.87 11.32 25.66
N CYS A 725 -2.28 12.40 25.19
CA CYS A 725 -1.13 12.35 24.27
C CYS A 725 0.24 12.38 24.95
N ASP A 726 0.30 12.26 26.27
CA ASP A 726 1.55 12.25 27.04
C ASP A 726 2.21 10.87 26.98
N GLN A 727 3.48 10.84 26.53
CA GLN A 727 4.29 9.63 26.35
C GLN A 727 5.11 9.26 27.59
N THR A 728 5.02 10.01 28.68
CA THR A 728 5.78 9.70 29.91
C THR A 728 5.34 8.40 30.59
N LEU A 729 4.26 7.77 30.10
CA LEU A 729 3.66 6.53 30.61
C LEU A 729 3.86 5.30 29.68
N ILE A 730 4.89 5.28 28.83
CA ILE A 730 5.16 4.21 27.83
C ILE A 730 5.31 2.78 28.42
N CYS A 731 5.35 2.61 29.74
CA CYS A 731 5.33 1.30 30.39
C CYS A 731 4.17 1.15 31.40
N GLY A 732 3.01 1.75 31.12
CA GLY A 732 1.77 1.40 31.84
C GLY A 732 1.48 -0.08 31.61
N GLY A 733 1.80 -0.92 32.60
CA GLY A 733 1.48 -2.34 32.57
C GLY A 733 -0.02 -2.53 32.33
N ALA A 734 -0.44 -3.75 31.99
CA ALA A 734 -1.84 -4.12 31.78
C ALA A 734 -2.82 -3.63 32.88
N SER A 735 -2.32 -3.26 34.07
CA SER A 735 -3.08 -2.67 35.17
C SER A 735 -3.83 -1.37 34.80
N ASP A 736 -3.27 -0.49 33.96
CA ASP A 736 -3.82 0.86 33.76
C ASP A 736 -5.01 0.88 32.78
N CYS A 737 -5.05 -0.09 31.87
CA CYS A 737 -6.19 -0.33 30.97
C CYS A 737 -7.04 -1.53 31.41
N THR A 738 -6.89 -2.00 32.67
CA THR A 738 -7.71 -3.10 33.20
C THR A 738 -9.20 -2.75 33.14
N GLY A 739 -9.99 -3.63 32.55
CA GLY A 739 -11.43 -3.44 32.31
C GLY A 739 -11.78 -2.92 30.92
N MET A 740 -10.80 -2.50 30.12
CA MET A 740 -11.06 -2.14 28.72
C MET A 740 -11.25 -3.39 27.86
N PRO A 741 -12.31 -3.47 27.04
CA PRO A 741 -12.54 -4.62 26.16
C PRO A 741 -11.57 -4.61 24.97
N SER A 742 -11.42 -5.75 24.31
CA SER A 742 -10.75 -5.75 23.00
C SER A 742 -11.56 -4.93 22.01
N GLN A 743 -10.88 -4.11 21.20
CA GLN A 743 -11.52 -3.15 20.31
C GLN A 743 -11.04 -3.30 18.86
N LYS A 744 -11.98 -3.56 17.97
CA LYS A 744 -11.85 -3.43 16.52
C LYS A 744 -12.13 -2.00 16.10
N ALA A 745 -11.40 -1.53 15.12
CA ALA A 745 -11.60 -0.24 14.50
C ALA A 745 -11.24 -0.28 13.02
N ASN A 746 -11.60 0.77 12.29
CA ASN A 746 -10.97 1.10 11.02
C ASN A 746 -10.27 2.45 11.14
N VAL A 747 -9.07 2.56 10.57
CA VAL A 747 -8.35 3.83 10.52
C VAL A 747 -8.24 4.24 9.07
N LYS A 748 -8.80 5.40 8.71
CA LYS A 748 -8.79 5.91 7.34
C LYS A 748 -7.91 7.16 7.26
N LEU A 749 -6.98 7.17 6.32
CA LEU A 749 -6.02 8.26 6.12
C LEU A 749 -6.16 8.82 4.70
N THR A 750 -6.23 10.14 4.58
CA THR A 750 -6.25 10.88 3.31
C THR A 750 -5.04 11.82 3.23
N TYR A 751 -4.21 11.67 2.22
CA TYR A 751 -2.93 12.37 2.10
C TYR A 751 -2.48 12.51 0.64
N GLN A 752 -1.35 13.20 0.42
CA GLN A 752 -0.73 13.35 -0.89
C GLN A 752 0.75 12.96 -0.84
N ALA A 753 1.19 12.10 -1.75
CA ALA A 753 2.59 11.77 -1.95
C ALA A 753 3.29 12.80 -2.87
N PRO A 754 4.64 12.85 -2.88
CA PRO A 754 5.38 13.58 -3.92
C PRO A 754 5.22 12.88 -5.29
N ALA A 755 5.21 13.67 -6.37
CA ALA A 755 5.12 13.14 -7.74
C ALA A 755 6.44 12.53 -8.25
N THR A 756 7.56 12.82 -7.60
CA THR A 756 8.88 12.28 -7.97
C THR A 756 9.57 11.78 -6.73
N VAL A 757 9.98 10.51 -6.76
CA VAL A 757 10.61 9.79 -5.67
C VAL A 757 11.77 8.99 -6.26
N ASN A 758 12.87 8.90 -5.52
CA ASN A 758 13.84 7.83 -5.71
C ASN A 758 13.57 6.80 -4.62
N SER A 759 12.95 5.69 -5.00
CA SER A 759 12.46 4.68 -4.05
C SER A 759 13.56 4.11 -3.15
N LEU A 760 14.82 4.07 -3.64
CA LEU A 760 16.00 3.61 -2.90
C LEU A 760 16.38 4.53 -1.74
N ASN A 761 16.10 5.84 -1.84
CA ASN A 761 16.40 6.81 -0.78
C ASN A 761 15.34 6.82 0.33
N TYR A 762 14.22 6.11 0.13
CA TYR A 762 13.11 6.05 1.07
C TYR A 762 12.66 4.60 1.26
N PRO A 763 13.51 3.70 1.78
CA PRO A 763 13.09 2.33 2.03
C PRO A 763 11.93 2.30 3.05
N ALA A 764 11.03 1.34 2.94
CA ALA A 764 9.88 1.20 3.85
C ALA A 764 10.29 0.76 5.27
N THR A 765 11.53 0.28 5.41
CA THR A 765 12.19 -0.07 6.67
C THR A 765 13.59 0.53 6.72
N LEU A 766 14.07 0.90 7.91
CA LEU A 766 15.46 1.30 8.13
C LEU A 766 16.20 0.20 8.92
N PRO A 767 17.49 -0.04 8.67
CA PRO A 767 18.28 -1.05 9.39
C PRO A 767 18.32 -0.85 10.91
N GLU A 768 18.18 0.39 11.37
CA GLU A 768 18.23 0.78 12.80
C GLU A 768 16.94 1.54 13.17
N MET A 769 15.77 1.04 12.76
CA MET A 769 14.54 1.65 13.27
C MET A 769 14.49 1.48 14.80
N PRO A 770 14.22 2.56 15.55
CA PRO A 770 14.03 2.44 16.97
C PRO A 770 12.86 1.49 17.21
N SER A 771 13.09 0.49 18.04
CA SER A 771 12.06 -0.43 18.48
C SER A 771 11.75 -0.17 19.94
N PHE A 772 10.47 0.06 20.19
CA PHE A 772 9.94 0.34 21.51
C PHE A 772 9.15 -0.86 22.00
N TRP A 773 9.08 -1.02 23.32
CA TRP A 773 8.17 -1.97 23.92
C TRP A 773 6.73 -1.53 23.61
N THR A 774 5.96 -2.42 23.02
CA THR A 774 4.53 -2.23 22.73
C THR A 774 3.65 -3.08 23.61
N GLY A 775 4.16 -4.19 24.17
CA GLY A 775 3.33 -5.21 24.85
C GLY A 775 2.31 -5.89 23.92
N ALA A 776 2.50 -5.81 22.61
CA ALA A 776 1.56 -6.32 21.61
C ALA A 776 1.44 -7.87 21.59
N GLY A 777 2.43 -8.60 22.11
CA GLY A 777 2.38 -10.04 22.33
C GLY A 777 1.39 -10.47 23.42
N GLY A 778 0.90 -9.52 24.23
CA GLY A 778 -0.15 -9.79 25.24
C GLY A 778 0.38 -10.39 26.53
N ASP A 779 1.69 -10.30 26.77
CA ASP A 779 2.36 -10.71 27.99
C ASP A 779 3.50 -9.71 28.33
N ASP A 780 4.06 -9.83 29.53
CA ASP A 780 5.20 -9.03 29.97
C ASP A 780 6.55 -9.76 29.69
N ASP A 781 6.57 -10.77 28.81
CA ASP A 781 7.79 -11.52 28.47
C ASP A 781 8.65 -10.73 27.48
N PHE A 782 9.78 -10.22 27.98
CA PHE A 782 10.75 -9.47 27.18
C PHE A 782 11.45 -10.27 26.08
N THR A 783 11.32 -11.60 26.09
CA THR A 783 11.80 -12.49 25.02
C THR A 783 10.76 -12.72 23.93
N ASN A 784 9.49 -12.44 24.22
CA ASN A 784 8.44 -12.45 23.21
C ASN A 784 8.62 -11.24 22.29
N LEU A 785 9.16 -11.49 21.10
CA LEU A 785 9.44 -10.46 20.11
C LEU A 785 8.18 -9.69 19.69
N LEU A 786 6.99 -10.27 19.77
CA LEU A 786 5.74 -9.57 19.44
C LEU A 786 5.45 -8.39 20.38
N ASN A 787 6.06 -8.35 21.57
CA ASN A 787 5.95 -7.20 22.46
C ASN A 787 6.86 -6.02 22.06
N TRP A 788 7.63 -6.15 20.98
CA TRP A 788 8.50 -5.11 20.48
C TRP A 788 8.02 -4.64 19.12
N GLU A 789 8.15 -3.34 18.86
CA GLU A 789 7.88 -2.81 17.52
C GLU A 789 8.68 -3.56 16.46
N GLN A 790 8.02 -3.91 15.36
CA GLN A 790 8.62 -4.65 14.23
C GLN A 790 9.17 -6.03 14.63
N CYS A 791 8.76 -6.56 15.78
CA CYS A 791 9.33 -7.76 16.35
C CYS A 791 10.86 -7.75 16.49
N ASN A 792 11.42 -6.57 16.57
CA ASN A 792 12.84 -6.40 16.74
C ASN A 792 13.06 -5.94 18.16
N LYS A 793 13.47 -6.83 19.07
CA LYS A 793 13.97 -6.36 20.35
C LYS A 793 15.17 -5.45 20.02
N PRO A 794 15.19 -4.17 20.43
CA PRO A 794 16.38 -3.35 20.24
C PRO A 794 17.54 -4.16 20.80
N ASP A 795 18.64 -4.24 20.05
CA ASP A 795 19.89 -4.77 20.58
C ASP A 795 20.26 -3.88 21.76
N LEU A 796 19.72 -4.19 22.94
CA LEU A 796 20.19 -3.75 24.22
C LEU A 796 21.54 -4.44 24.38
N ILE A 797 22.51 -3.90 23.63
CA ILE A 797 23.92 -3.94 23.94
C ILE A 797 24.39 -5.38 24.12
N ASN A 798 24.43 -6.12 23.01
CA ASN A 798 25.12 -7.40 22.98
C ASN A 798 26.62 -7.15 23.21
N GLY A 799 27.09 -7.31 24.46
CA GLY A 799 28.50 -7.24 24.84
C GLY A 799 29.02 -5.96 25.48
N LYS A 800 28.18 -5.05 26.03
CA LYS A 800 28.70 -4.00 26.94
C LYS A 800 28.11 -4.10 28.33
N ASN A 801 28.97 -3.89 29.31
CA ASN A 801 28.68 -3.94 30.74
C ASN A 801 28.26 -2.57 31.31
N VAL A 802 28.25 -1.52 30.48
CA VAL A 802 28.04 -0.12 30.89
C VAL A 802 26.99 0.54 30.00
N ILE A 803 26.02 1.22 30.62
CA ILE A 803 25.05 2.09 29.94
C ILE A 803 25.14 3.54 30.43
N PHE A 804 24.74 4.48 29.57
CA PHE A 804 24.91 5.92 29.80
C PHE A 804 23.57 6.65 30.00
N VAL A 805 23.57 7.64 30.88
CA VAL A 805 22.41 8.50 31.17
C VAL A 805 22.81 9.97 31.06
N ASN A 806 22.10 10.74 30.23
CA ASN A 806 22.30 12.17 30.07
C ASN A 806 20.96 12.82 29.69
N GLU A 807 20.41 13.66 30.57
CA GLU A 807 19.15 14.37 30.33
C GLU A 807 19.18 15.27 29.08
N ASN A 808 20.38 15.62 28.61
CA ASN A 808 20.61 16.48 27.44
C ASN A 808 20.98 15.69 26.16
N ALA A 809 20.86 14.37 26.15
CA ALA A 809 21.13 13.56 24.94
C ALA A 809 20.05 13.73 23.87
N PHE A 810 20.45 13.67 22.59
CA PHE A 810 19.54 13.80 21.42
C PHE A 810 19.54 12.55 20.52
N GLY A 811 20.36 11.54 20.83
CA GLY A 811 20.48 10.30 20.04
C GLY A 811 19.36 9.31 20.31
N LEU A 812 19.66 8.02 20.15
CA LEU A 812 18.65 6.95 20.13
C LEU A 812 17.96 6.65 21.47
N ASN A 813 18.31 7.34 22.57
CA ASN A 813 17.76 7.13 23.91
C ASN A 813 17.81 5.65 24.37
N ASN A 814 18.93 4.97 24.09
CA ASN A 814 19.11 3.52 24.32
C ASN A 814 20.28 3.18 25.26
N GLY A 815 20.99 4.18 25.77
CA GLY A 815 22.08 4.02 26.73
C GLY A 815 23.37 3.44 26.14
N SER A 816 23.50 3.26 24.83
CA SER A 816 24.64 2.55 24.22
C SER A 816 25.92 3.39 24.08
N SER A 817 25.79 4.71 24.12
CA SER A 817 26.87 5.71 24.06
C SER A 817 26.43 6.99 24.81
N TRP A 818 27.33 7.95 25.03
CA TRP A 818 26.94 9.26 25.56
C TRP A 818 26.03 10.06 24.61
N ALA A 819 26.13 9.83 23.30
CA ALA A 819 25.25 10.48 22.31
C ALA A 819 23.84 9.87 22.33
N ASP A 820 23.77 8.55 22.54
CA ASP A 820 22.54 7.76 22.57
C ASP A 820 22.07 7.45 23.99
N ALA A 821 22.56 8.20 24.98
CA ALA A 821 22.30 7.98 26.39
C ALA A 821 20.80 8.03 26.70
N PHE A 822 20.36 7.32 27.74
CA PHE A 822 19.02 7.50 28.27
C PHE A 822 18.87 8.93 28.80
N THR A 823 17.77 9.59 28.45
CA THR A 823 17.40 10.92 28.94
C THR A 823 16.73 10.85 30.33
N SER A 824 16.31 9.66 30.75
CA SER A 824 15.77 9.37 32.09
C SER A 824 16.64 8.34 32.82
N LEU A 825 17.00 8.67 34.06
CA LEU A 825 17.70 7.74 34.96
C LEU A 825 16.80 6.58 35.40
N GLU A 826 15.51 6.83 35.57
CA GLU A 826 14.54 5.79 35.95
C GLU A 826 14.44 4.74 34.83
N GLN A 827 14.36 5.16 33.57
CA GLN A 827 14.35 4.25 32.41
C GLN A 827 15.61 3.39 32.32
N ALA A 828 16.77 3.98 32.61
CA ALA A 828 18.04 3.25 32.62
C ALA A 828 18.11 2.21 33.74
N LEU A 829 17.69 2.57 34.96
CA LEU A 829 17.64 1.65 36.11
C LEU A 829 16.64 0.52 35.88
N HIS A 830 15.49 0.84 35.29
CA HIS A 830 14.48 -0.15 34.91
C HIS A 830 15.05 -1.11 33.86
N SER A 831 15.67 -0.59 32.79
CA SER A 831 16.29 -1.40 31.73
C SER A 831 17.38 -2.34 32.26
N ALA A 832 18.23 -1.84 33.17
CA ALA A 832 19.28 -2.64 33.81
C ALA A 832 18.73 -3.75 34.72
N SER A 833 17.53 -3.61 35.27
CA SER A 833 16.93 -4.64 36.12
C SER A 833 16.51 -5.92 35.39
N PHE A 834 16.40 -5.86 34.06
CA PHE A 834 16.00 -7.01 33.21
C PHE A 834 17.12 -7.53 32.29
N CYS A 835 18.30 -6.88 32.30
CA CYS A 835 19.44 -7.26 31.47
C CYS A 835 20.58 -7.78 32.35
N GLU A 836 20.72 -9.10 32.45
CA GLU A 836 21.73 -9.76 33.30
C GLU A 836 23.20 -9.39 32.96
N ASN A 837 23.45 -8.75 31.82
CA ASN A 837 24.77 -8.36 31.32
C ASN A 837 25.16 -6.89 31.61
N ILE A 838 24.30 -6.11 32.28
CA ILE A 838 24.59 -4.71 32.64
C ILE A 838 25.15 -4.66 34.06
N ASP A 839 26.44 -4.32 34.20
CA ASP A 839 27.10 -4.18 35.50
C ASP A 839 27.04 -2.73 36.02
N GLU A 840 27.03 -1.75 35.11
CA GLU A 840 27.22 -0.33 35.45
C GLU A 840 26.29 0.63 34.71
N ILE A 841 25.88 1.69 35.41
CA ILE A 841 25.25 2.88 34.83
C ILE A 841 26.11 4.09 35.11
N TRP A 842 26.47 4.85 34.07
CA TRP A 842 27.21 6.10 34.19
C TRP A 842 26.28 7.28 33.89
N VAL A 843 26.20 8.22 34.84
CA VAL A 843 25.22 9.31 34.82
C VAL A 843 25.93 10.65 34.73
N ALA A 844 25.57 11.43 33.72
CA ALA A 844 26.07 12.78 33.52
C ALA A 844 25.62 13.72 34.65
N LYS A 845 26.27 14.89 34.72
CA LYS A 845 25.81 16.03 35.51
C LYS A 845 24.39 16.40 35.08
N GLY A 846 23.51 16.60 36.06
CA GLY A 846 22.10 16.89 35.80
C GLY A 846 21.24 16.71 37.06
N THR A 847 19.96 17.06 36.95
CA THR A 847 18.97 16.84 38.02
C THR A 847 17.90 15.86 37.58
N TYR A 848 18.00 14.64 38.08
CA TYR A 848 17.10 13.55 37.72
C TYR A 848 15.98 13.45 38.75
N LEU A 849 14.75 13.66 38.30
CA LEU A 849 13.55 13.59 39.13
C LEU A 849 13.05 12.14 39.27
N THR A 850 12.54 11.77 40.44
CA THR A 850 11.94 10.45 40.68
C THR A 850 10.73 10.15 39.78
N ASN A 851 9.96 11.19 39.41
CA ASN A 851 8.89 11.16 38.43
C ASN A 851 8.49 12.60 38.06
N THR A 852 7.63 12.75 37.05
CA THR A 852 7.05 14.04 36.62
C THR A 852 5.53 14.12 36.80
N ASN A 853 4.88 13.08 37.36
CA ASN A 853 3.43 12.95 37.43
C ASN A 853 2.84 13.23 38.83
N ASN A 854 3.65 13.81 39.73
CA ASN A 854 3.28 14.14 41.12
C ASN A 854 2.92 12.92 41.99
N ASP A 855 3.32 11.70 41.59
CA ASP A 855 3.13 10.51 42.41
C ASP A 855 4.20 10.44 43.50
N ARG A 856 3.78 10.71 44.74
CA ARG A 856 4.65 10.72 45.92
C ARG A 856 5.20 9.34 46.29
N THR A 857 4.66 8.27 45.74
CA THR A 857 5.06 6.89 46.06
C THR A 857 6.25 6.38 45.25
N LYS A 858 6.67 7.13 44.22
CA LYS A 858 7.81 6.75 43.36
C LYS A 858 9.17 7.07 43.99
N TYR A 859 10.19 6.39 43.51
CA TYR A 859 11.59 6.49 43.96
C TYR A 859 12.50 5.89 42.88
N PHE A 860 13.78 6.22 42.92
CA PHE A 860 14.79 5.48 42.14
C PHE A 860 15.02 4.11 42.78
N THR A 861 14.65 3.04 42.07
CA THR A 861 14.96 1.68 42.51
C THR A 861 16.34 1.30 42.00
N ILE A 862 17.28 1.01 42.90
CA ILE A 862 18.58 0.47 42.51
C ILE A 862 18.43 -1.06 42.38
N PRO A 863 18.63 -1.66 41.20
CA PRO A 863 18.57 -3.10 41.04
C PRO A 863 19.68 -3.82 41.85
N PRO A 864 19.40 -5.02 42.38
CA PRO A 864 20.44 -5.82 43.03
C PRO A 864 21.63 -6.13 42.11
N GLY A 865 22.85 -6.00 42.63
CA GLY A 865 24.11 -6.25 41.90
C GLY A 865 24.60 -5.08 41.02
N LEU A 866 23.76 -4.06 40.77
CA LEU A 866 24.08 -2.97 39.86
C LEU A 866 25.00 -1.92 40.51
N LYS A 867 25.93 -1.37 39.73
CA LYS A 867 26.78 -0.24 40.13
C LYS A 867 26.37 1.03 39.40
N VAL A 868 25.98 2.06 40.14
CA VAL A 868 25.48 3.31 39.58
C VAL A 868 26.44 4.44 39.97
N TYR A 869 26.98 5.13 38.96
CA TYR A 869 28.02 6.16 39.13
C TYR A 869 27.56 7.52 38.58
N GLY A 870 27.44 8.52 39.46
CA GLY A 870 27.30 9.93 39.08
C GLY A 870 28.66 10.62 38.98
N GLY A 871 28.71 11.83 38.44
CA GLY A 871 29.96 12.62 38.37
C GLY A 871 30.57 12.77 36.98
N PHE A 872 29.84 12.53 35.90
CA PHE A 872 30.37 12.63 34.53
C PHE A 872 29.98 13.96 33.83
N PRO A 873 30.80 14.50 32.91
CA PRO A 873 30.43 15.66 32.09
C PRO A 873 29.13 15.48 31.29
N GLU A 874 28.33 16.54 31.17
CA GLU A 874 27.07 16.58 30.39
C GLU A 874 27.28 16.76 28.88
N THR A 875 28.51 17.06 28.45
CA THR A 875 28.89 17.23 27.04
C THR A 875 30.10 16.38 26.67
N GLY A 876 30.17 15.92 25.42
CA GLY A 876 31.30 15.17 24.87
C GLY A 876 31.09 13.65 24.97
N ASN A 877 32.19 12.91 25.07
CA ASN A 877 32.18 11.44 25.18
C ASN A 877 33.09 10.98 26.34
N PRO A 878 32.75 11.33 27.60
CA PRO A 878 33.65 11.14 28.74
C PRO A 878 33.92 9.67 29.09
N GLY A 879 35.18 9.36 29.43
CA GLY A 879 35.57 8.08 30.02
C GLY A 879 35.59 8.13 31.56
N TRP A 880 35.94 7.00 32.19
CA TRP A 880 36.06 6.92 33.65
C TRP A 880 36.98 7.98 34.27
N ASN A 881 38.09 8.31 33.60
CA ASN A 881 39.06 9.30 34.07
C ASN A 881 38.54 10.75 34.01
N ASP A 882 37.45 11.00 33.29
CA ASP A 882 36.79 12.30 33.22
C ASP A 882 35.77 12.48 34.36
N ARG A 883 35.50 11.42 35.12
CA ARG A 883 34.59 11.45 36.28
C ARG A 883 35.17 12.35 37.37
N ASN A 884 34.44 13.41 37.72
CA ASN A 884 34.79 14.32 38.79
C ASN A 884 33.52 14.78 39.52
N ILE A 885 33.22 14.14 40.65
CA ILE A 885 32.00 14.35 41.44
C ILE A 885 31.85 15.81 41.90
N ALA A 886 32.97 16.51 42.16
CA ALA A 886 32.94 17.90 42.61
C ALA A 886 32.62 18.89 41.47
N LEU A 887 33.01 18.58 40.23
CA LEU A 887 32.76 19.44 39.06
C LEU A 887 31.45 19.09 38.34
N HIS A 888 31.03 17.83 38.41
CA HIS A 888 29.92 17.26 37.65
C HIS A 888 28.85 16.72 38.57
N GLU A 889 28.24 17.60 39.38
CA GLU A 889 27.24 17.18 40.36
C GLU A 889 26.03 16.49 39.68
N THR A 890 25.80 15.24 40.06
CA THR A 890 24.64 14.44 39.62
C THR A 890 23.64 14.36 40.77
N ILE A 891 22.42 14.87 40.55
CA ILE A 891 21.40 15.00 41.60
C ILE A 891 20.27 14.00 41.35
N MET A 892 19.98 13.17 42.36
CA MET A 892 18.72 12.41 42.47
C MET A 892 17.76 13.23 43.33
N SER A 893 16.64 13.68 42.77
CA SER A 893 15.74 14.64 43.41
C SER A 893 14.32 14.08 43.53
N ALA A 894 13.75 14.23 44.72
CA ALA A 894 12.33 14.01 44.99
C ALA A 894 11.46 15.28 44.86
N ASP A 895 12.05 16.43 44.48
CA ASP A 895 11.36 17.71 44.23
C ASP A 895 10.55 17.62 42.92
N ILE A 896 9.37 17.01 43.01
CA ILE A 896 8.45 16.78 41.89
C ILE A 896 7.32 17.81 41.92
N GLY A 897 6.71 18.09 40.78
CA GLY A 897 5.62 19.06 40.71
C GLY A 897 6.11 20.49 40.78
N THR A 898 5.80 21.21 41.85
CA THR A 898 6.16 22.62 42.01
C THR A 898 7.52 22.72 42.69
N GLN A 899 8.52 23.16 41.94
CA GLN A 899 9.87 23.34 42.46
C GLN A 899 9.88 24.07 43.81
N THR A 900 10.56 23.51 44.80
CA THR A 900 10.66 24.00 46.20
C THR A 900 9.41 23.84 47.08
N ASP A 901 8.30 23.36 46.55
CA ASP A 901 7.21 22.82 47.37
C ASP A 901 7.67 21.45 47.89
N ASN A 902 7.36 21.13 49.15
CA ASN A 902 7.69 19.83 49.73
C ASN A 902 6.45 18.95 49.92
N THR A 903 5.26 19.50 49.65
CA THR A 903 4.00 18.79 49.85
C THR A 903 3.72 17.76 48.76
N ASP A 904 4.31 17.95 47.59
CA ASP A 904 4.31 17.08 46.42
C ASP A 904 5.56 16.18 46.33
N ASN A 905 6.62 16.45 47.07
CA ASN A 905 7.82 15.61 47.05
C ASN A 905 7.56 14.14 47.35
N THR A 906 8.28 13.24 46.67
CA THR A 906 8.18 11.80 46.97
C THR A 906 8.62 11.49 48.39
N TYR A 907 8.10 10.40 48.94
CA TYR A 907 8.44 9.99 50.30
C TYR A 907 9.91 9.59 50.42
N HIS A 908 10.43 8.88 49.43
CA HIS A 908 11.81 8.41 49.38
C HIS A 908 12.45 8.86 48.06
N VAL A 909 13.72 9.24 48.09
CA VAL A 909 14.48 9.49 46.85
C VAL A 909 14.93 8.16 46.25
N VAL A 910 15.46 7.25 47.08
CA VAL A 910 16.04 5.98 46.64
C VAL A 910 15.47 4.81 47.44
N TYR A 911 15.15 3.73 46.74
CA TYR A 911 14.81 2.44 47.33
C TYR A 911 15.77 1.36 46.81
N HIS A 912 16.20 0.47 47.70
CA HIS A 912 17.01 -0.70 47.33
C HIS A 912 16.35 -1.97 47.90
N PRO A 913 15.88 -2.89 47.04
CA PRO A 913 15.12 -4.07 47.48
C PRO A 913 16.01 -5.12 48.14
N ALA A 914 15.38 -6.02 48.90
CA ALA A 914 16.07 -7.14 49.53
C ALA A 914 16.74 -8.07 48.51
N SER A 915 18.04 -8.33 48.69
CA SER A 915 18.81 -9.25 47.86
C SER A 915 20.11 -9.69 48.55
N THR A 916 20.70 -10.78 48.07
CA THR A 916 22.04 -11.25 48.45
C THR A 916 23.17 -10.60 47.66
N ASP A 917 22.86 -10.00 46.51
CA ASP A 917 23.82 -9.35 45.62
C ASP A 917 24.15 -7.94 46.10
N THR A 918 25.40 -7.52 45.88
CA THR A 918 25.89 -6.23 46.40
C THR A 918 25.85 -5.17 45.32
N SER A 919 24.97 -4.19 45.47
CA SER A 919 24.88 -3.01 44.61
C SER A 919 25.83 -1.91 45.09
N ARG A 920 26.12 -0.93 44.22
CA ARG A 920 26.87 0.29 44.56
C ARG A 920 26.16 1.53 44.05
N LEU A 921 26.04 2.54 44.90
CA LEU A 921 25.59 3.88 44.52
C LEU A 921 26.71 4.87 44.87
N ASP A 922 27.26 5.54 43.86
CA ASP A 922 28.49 6.33 44.03
C ASP A 922 28.43 7.69 43.34
N GLY A 923 28.71 8.77 44.09
CA GLY A 923 28.87 10.11 43.54
C GLY A 923 27.56 10.88 43.28
N PHE A 924 26.52 10.64 44.07
CA PHE A 924 25.22 11.31 43.93
C PHE A 924 24.91 12.28 45.06
N SER A 925 24.27 13.39 44.71
CA SER A 925 23.55 14.26 45.65
C SER A 925 22.08 13.82 45.71
N ILE A 926 21.67 13.25 46.85
CA ILE A 926 20.34 12.68 47.08
C ILE A 926 19.53 13.71 47.89
N ARG A 927 18.46 14.24 47.30
CA ARG A 927 17.79 15.44 47.83
C ARG A 927 16.27 15.35 47.89
N TYR A 928 15.73 16.09 48.86
CA TYR A 928 14.34 16.55 48.92
C TYR A 928 13.25 15.51 49.21
N GLY A 929 13.58 14.27 49.59
CA GLY A 929 12.54 13.31 49.95
C GLY A 929 11.80 13.74 51.23
N HIS A 930 10.47 13.61 51.22
CA HIS A 930 9.58 14.14 52.25
C HIS A 930 8.68 13.03 52.82
N ALA A 931 9.26 12.20 53.69
CA ALA A 931 8.61 11.05 54.29
C ALA A 931 7.63 11.44 55.42
N ASN A 932 6.44 11.91 55.03
CA ASN A 932 5.34 12.30 55.91
C ASN A 932 4.03 11.52 55.66
N GLY A 933 4.12 10.37 54.97
CA GLY A 933 2.95 9.54 54.66
C GLY A 933 2.38 8.82 55.88
N ILE A 934 1.21 8.20 55.72
CA ILE A 934 0.53 7.44 56.79
C ILE A 934 0.66 5.91 56.62
N SER A 935 1.10 5.45 55.45
CA SER A 935 1.30 4.03 55.18
C SER A 935 2.65 3.56 55.71
N THR A 936 2.77 2.25 55.96
CA THR A 936 3.97 1.64 56.51
C THR A 936 5.25 2.05 55.76
N ASN A 937 6.20 2.66 56.50
CA ASN A 937 7.49 3.18 56.03
C ASN A 937 7.46 4.46 55.19
N GLN A 938 6.30 5.01 54.80
CA GLN A 938 6.22 6.30 54.08
C GLN A 938 6.48 7.52 55.00
N ASP A 939 6.58 7.29 56.32
CA ASP A 939 6.87 8.27 57.36
C ASP A 939 8.34 8.28 57.80
N LYS A 940 9.20 7.49 57.13
CA LYS A 940 10.61 7.25 57.47
C LYS A 940 11.47 7.38 56.22
N ALA A 941 12.77 7.65 56.38
CA ALA A 941 13.76 7.56 55.31
C ALA A 941 13.52 8.48 54.10
N GLY A 942 13.50 9.80 54.33
CA GLY A 942 13.37 10.77 53.22
C GLY A 942 14.42 10.56 52.13
N GLY A 943 15.68 10.27 52.50
CA GLY A 943 16.73 9.96 51.53
C GLY A 943 16.61 8.55 50.94
N ILE A 944 17.08 7.55 51.67
CA ILE A 944 17.31 6.19 51.17
C ILE A 944 16.64 5.17 52.06
N PHE A 945 15.83 4.30 51.46
CA PHE A 945 15.28 3.11 52.10
C PHE A 945 15.93 1.85 51.54
N ASN A 946 16.74 1.17 52.36
CA ASN A 946 17.47 -0.03 52.00
C ASN A 946 16.95 -1.28 52.70
N GLU A 947 16.68 -2.34 51.92
CA GLU A 947 16.35 -3.68 52.40
C GLU A 947 17.33 -4.78 51.92
N GLY A 948 18.29 -4.43 51.03
CA GLY A 948 19.30 -5.36 50.47
C GLY A 948 20.75 -5.02 50.82
N LYS A 949 21.71 -5.56 50.07
CA LYS A 949 23.14 -5.23 50.24
C LYS A 949 23.59 -4.11 49.31
N ILE A 950 23.98 -2.96 49.86
CA ILE A 950 24.42 -1.80 49.08
C ILE A 950 25.63 -1.11 49.71
N ILE A 951 26.55 -0.68 48.85
CA ILE A 951 27.64 0.25 49.20
C ILE A 951 27.24 1.64 48.71
N ILE A 952 27.22 2.61 49.61
CA ILE A 952 26.96 4.02 49.29
C ILE A 952 28.26 4.79 49.47
N ALA A 953 28.76 5.36 48.38
CA ALA A 953 30.09 5.95 48.34
C ALA A 953 30.09 7.36 47.76
N ASN A 954 30.86 8.29 48.32
CA ASN A 954 31.01 9.65 47.80
C ASN A 954 29.66 10.37 47.55
N CYS A 955 28.64 10.03 48.35
CA CYS A 955 27.29 10.58 48.19
C CYS A 955 27.03 11.66 49.23
N LYS A 956 26.15 12.59 48.87
CA LYS A 956 25.66 13.64 49.75
C LYS A 956 24.16 13.48 49.92
N ILE A 957 23.68 13.27 51.15
CA ILE A 957 22.25 13.20 51.46
C ILE A 957 21.86 14.49 52.18
N THR A 958 21.00 15.30 51.55
CA THR A 958 20.67 16.62 52.08
C THR A 958 19.25 17.06 51.78
N SER A 959 18.70 17.91 52.65
CA SER A 959 17.35 18.46 52.51
C SER A 959 16.24 17.39 52.52
N CYS A 960 16.47 16.23 53.13
CA CYS A 960 15.46 15.19 53.31
C CYS A 960 14.74 15.34 54.65
N TYR A 961 13.46 14.96 54.67
CA TYR A 961 12.58 15.02 55.84
C TYR A 961 11.96 13.67 56.16
N ALA A 962 11.81 13.36 57.44
CA ALA A 962 10.99 12.23 57.91
C ALA A 962 10.23 12.59 59.18
N SER A 963 8.94 12.23 59.24
CA SER A 963 8.07 12.54 60.38
C SER A 963 8.28 11.60 61.59
N ASN A 964 8.47 10.30 61.37
CA ASN A 964 8.53 9.27 62.42
C ASN A 964 9.73 8.31 62.29
N GLY A 965 10.80 8.71 61.60
CA GLY A 965 11.95 7.85 61.32
C GLY A 965 13.23 8.60 60.99
N PRO A 966 14.29 7.89 60.55
CA PRO A 966 15.52 8.53 60.12
C PRO A 966 15.26 9.42 58.90
N SER A 967 15.83 10.62 58.86
CA SER A 967 15.63 11.53 57.71
C SER A 967 16.48 11.14 56.50
N ALA A 968 17.68 10.61 56.71
CA ALA A 968 18.62 10.31 55.63
C ALA A 968 18.56 8.85 55.17
N ILE A 969 18.75 7.86 56.06
CA ILE A 969 18.82 6.45 55.66
C ILE A 969 18.09 5.53 56.65
N LEU A 970 17.23 4.66 56.13
CA LEU A 970 16.71 3.48 56.85
C LEU A 970 17.30 2.20 56.23
N ASN A 971 18.01 1.44 57.05
CA ASN A 971 18.52 0.11 56.71
C ASN A 971 17.72 -0.95 57.47
N LYS A 972 16.98 -1.82 56.77
CA LYS A 972 15.96 -2.67 57.39
C LYS A 972 15.90 -4.07 56.79
N GLY A 973 15.95 -5.08 57.66
CA GLY A 973 15.70 -6.47 57.28
C GLY A 973 16.93 -7.37 57.42
N SER A 974 16.71 -8.68 57.54
CA SER A 974 17.77 -9.65 57.85
C SER A 974 18.77 -9.87 56.71
N GLN A 975 18.44 -9.44 55.49
CA GLN A 975 19.33 -9.46 54.32
C GLN A 975 20.00 -8.11 54.07
N ALA A 976 19.61 -7.07 54.80
CA ALA A 976 20.08 -5.72 54.55
C ALA A 976 21.51 -5.54 55.07
N TYR A 977 22.42 -5.13 54.19
CA TYR A 977 23.79 -4.75 54.50
C TYR A 977 24.06 -3.37 53.91
N LEU A 978 24.44 -2.42 54.75
CA LEU A 978 24.76 -1.07 54.34
C LEU A 978 26.22 -0.77 54.64
N GLN A 979 26.98 -0.38 53.64
CA GLN A 979 28.34 0.13 53.79
C GLN A 979 28.42 1.58 53.34
N LEU A 980 28.96 2.45 54.19
CA LEU A 980 29.12 3.88 53.92
C LEU A 980 30.60 4.23 53.73
N GLU A 981 30.92 4.88 52.61
CA GLU A 981 32.27 5.34 52.23
C GLU A 981 32.20 6.82 51.83
N ASN A 982 32.85 7.72 52.58
CA ASN A 982 32.87 9.16 52.25
C ASN A 982 31.46 9.75 51.98
N VAL A 983 30.57 9.66 52.98
CA VAL A 983 29.17 10.10 52.86
C VAL A 983 28.93 11.33 53.73
N ASP A 984 28.43 12.40 53.11
CA ASP A 984 28.03 13.63 53.80
C ASP A 984 26.51 13.65 54.01
N ILE A 985 26.08 13.81 55.26
CA ILE A 985 24.68 13.93 55.64
C ILE A 985 24.48 15.28 56.31
N GLU A 986 23.76 16.21 55.66
CA GLU A 986 23.59 17.58 56.16
C GLU A 986 22.21 18.16 55.86
N ASN A 987 21.72 19.06 56.72
CA ASN A 987 20.43 19.74 56.54
C ASN A 987 19.22 18.78 56.38
N ASN A 988 19.21 17.65 57.10
CA ASN A 988 18.10 16.69 57.06
C ASN A 988 17.28 16.77 58.36
N VAL A 989 15.95 16.80 58.26
CA VAL A 989 15.06 17.02 59.41
C VAL A 989 14.31 15.73 59.75
N SER A 990 14.47 15.24 60.99
CA SER A 990 13.74 14.08 61.51
C SER A 990 12.88 14.48 62.71
N GLY A 991 11.61 14.09 62.70
CA GLY A 991 10.70 14.27 63.84
C GLY A 991 11.12 13.51 65.11
N ILE A 992 12.07 12.56 64.99
CA ILE A 992 12.64 11.79 66.11
C ILE A 992 14.14 12.04 66.33
N SER A 993 14.73 13.02 65.64
CA SER A 993 16.16 13.38 65.74
C SER A 993 17.15 12.26 65.33
N GLU A 994 16.77 11.36 64.42
CA GLU A 994 17.66 10.34 63.86
C GLU A 994 17.97 10.64 62.38
N SER A 995 19.24 10.54 61.96
CA SER A 995 19.61 10.65 60.53
C SER A 995 19.74 9.29 59.85
N ILE A 996 20.26 8.29 60.56
CA ILE A 996 20.43 6.91 60.07
C ILE A 996 19.83 5.95 61.09
N LYS A 997 19.08 4.95 60.64
CA LYS A 997 18.58 3.87 61.49
C LYS A 997 18.83 2.50 60.88
N ASN A 998 19.21 1.55 61.74
CA ASN A 998 19.46 0.15 61.38
C ASN A 998 18.50 -0.76 62.18
N GLU A 999 17.64 -1.54 61.51
CA GLU A 999 16.57 -2.32 62.15
C GLU A 999 16.47 -3.77 61.63
N ASN A 1000 15.81 -4.65 62.39
CA ASN A 1000 15.45 -6.02 61.99
C ASN A 1000 16.63 -6.91 61.58
N ASN A 1001 17.70 -6.91 62.38
CA ASN A 1001 18.94 -7.67 62.16
C ASN A 1001 19.74 -7.27 60.91
N ALA A 1002 19.51 -6.07 60.38
CA ALA A 1002 20.33 -5.49 59.33
C ALA A 1002 21.77 -5.21 59.81
N VAL A 1003 22.72 -5.22 58.89
CA VAL A 1003 24.15 -4.97 59.16
C VAL A 1003 24.53 -3.60 58.63
N LEU A 1004 25.22 -2.79 59.44
CA LEU A 1004 25.79 -1.50 59.07
C LEU A 1004 27.30 -1.53 59.27
N LYS A 1005 28.05 -1.15 58.23
CA LYS A 1005 29.50 -0.98 58.24
C LYS A 1005 29.85 0.46 57.82
N ILE A 1006 30.75 1.09 58.55
CA ILE A 1006 31.24 2.43 58.27
C ILE A 1006 32.75 2.31 58.08
N ASP A 1007 33.23 2.43 56.85
CA ASP A 1007 34.63 2.16 56.48
C ASP A 1007 35.47 3.45 56.33
N GLU A 1008 34.84 4.59 56.08
CA GLU A 1008 35.50 5.90 55.90
C GLU A 1008 34.72 7.04 56.58
N THR A 1009 35.14 8.30 56.38
CA THR A 1009 34.56 9.48 57.04
C THR A 1009 33.09 9.66 56.67
N VAL A 1010 32.19 9.53 57.65
CA VAL A 1010 30.79 9.93 57.54
C VAL A 1010 30.62 11.23 58.31
N ASN A 1011 30.34 12.33 57.61
CA ASN A 1011 30.11 13.62 58.27
C ASN A 1011 28.61 13.86 58.41
N VAL A 1012 28.13 13.82 59.66
CA VAL A 1012 26.75 14.21 59.98
C VAL A 1012 26.78 15.64 60.51
N LYS A 1013 26.24 16.58 59.75
CA LYS A 1013 26.08 17.98 60.15
C LYS A 1013 24.60 18.28 60.38
N PRO A 1014 24.26 19.15 61.36
CA PRO A 1014 22.90 19.57 61.62
C PRO A 1014 22.17 20.08 60.38
#